data_AF-A0A800AHX7-F1
#
_entry.id   AF-A0A800AHX7-F1
#
_cell.length_a   1.000
_cell.length_b   1.000
_cell.length_c   1.000
_cell.angle_alpha   90.00
_cell.angle_beta   90.00
_cell.angle_gamma   90.00
#
_symmetry.space_group_name_H-M   'P 1'
#
loop_
_entity.id
_entity.type
_entity.pdbx_description
1 polymer ?
#
loop_
_entity_poly.entity_id
_entity_poly.type
_entity_poly.pdbx_seq_one_letter_code
_entity_poly.pdbx_strand_id
1 'polypeptide(L)'
;MKKYVCSILLAYLILSAGVGLAQVIETELAGNSLPWYPHFEYVRAFNEDATVEVAVDTTRFPAIVGVTGDIYVVQSQSSWAIGDPLVDAGSGFETHTFVDSSIKDNRVLVASGGELDSDAGTDLGVPYDVVIDIDQNGTLSDGDFLDSTPNEAGFYVMKDLVTKGPLLVRKIDYSVTGVTPGFAMERTWYPLGIGGMGQLPLVIISHGNGHRYDWYDYLQEHLSSHGYIVMSHQNNTGPGIETASTTTLEHTDAILGQQSTIGGGVLDGHIDSSRITWIGHSRGGEGVARAYDRILDGAWTPVNYSLDDIVLVSSIAPTDFLGTASSNPHGVNYHFLYGSADGDVCGCPDNDIAQAFHIFERATGFRQSTYVQGADHNDFNCCGFDDFTGPPGTAIGREEAQRVAKAVYLALVKHYVDGNIPAKDYLWRHYESFKPIGVSPNTIVVSEYEEGPDSGKFVIDDYQSQPSLWRSSSGGRVVRYRVADLKEGLLDDNNTNFSWITSDPFNGMTRARTSDSTRGAVFSVSPDDGNGFIQWQIIPEASDFSQFKYLSFRACQGTRHPLTTAKLGDVNWAVLLIDGNNNPSFINFSTYDGGIEEPYQRTGYGSGAGWQNEFETIRIRLNDFLTNRPDFDLTDIKSVNFIFSHILGERPARIGLDDLELTTD
;
A
#
# COMPACT_ATOMS: atom_id res chain seq x y z
N MET A 1 8.03 -32.05 -19.25
CA MET A 1 9.30 -32.27 -19.99
C MET A 1 9.59 -31.07 -20.88
N LYS A 2 10.19 -30.02 -20.31
CA LYS A 2 11.02 -29.02 -20.98
C LYS A 2 11.87 -28.43 -19.84
N LYS A 3 13.17 -28.69 -19.89
CA LYS A 3 14.16 -28.37 -18.86
C LYS A 3 14.58 -26.91 -19.03
N TYR A 4 14.40 -26.10 -17.99
CA TYR A 4 15.18 -24.88 -17.83
C TYR A 4 16.32 -25.19 -16.87
N VAL A 5 17.54 -25.15 -17.39
CA VAL A 5 18.77 -25.28 -16.62
C VAL A 5 19.09 -23.87 -16.11
N CYS A 6 18.83 -23.62 -14.83
CA CYS A 6 19.26 -22.41 -14.17
C CYS A 6 20.76 -22.53 -13.88
N SER A 7 21.56 -21.64 -14.47
CA SER A 7 23.00 -21.61 -14.26
C SER A 7 23.26 -20.80 -12.98
N ILE A 8 23.63 -21.51 -11.92
CA ILE A 8 24.11 -20.95 -10.65
C ILE A 8 25.48 -20.32 -10.91
N LEU A 9 25.60 -18.99 -10.83
CA LEU A 9 26.89 -18.33 -10.63
C LEU A 9 27.04 -18.05 -9.13
N LEU A 10 27.82 -18.92 -8.48
CA LEU A 10 28.26 -18.79 -7.09
C LEU A 10 29.51 -17.90 -7.08
N ALA A 11 29.39 -16.63 -6.66
CA ALA A 11 30.54 -15.77 -6.46
C ALA A 11 31.17 -16.03 -5.09
N TYR A 12 32.13 -16.96 -5.03
CA TYR A 12 33.04 -17.09 -3.88
C TYR A 12 34.08 -15.96 -3.93
N LEU A 13 34.03 -15.03 -2.98
CA LEU A 13 35.08 -14.04 -2.77
C LEU A 13 36.27 -14.72 -2.06
N ILE A 14 37.33 -15.04 -2.80
CA ILE A 14 38.63 -15.42 -2.24
C ILE A 14 39.43 -14.12 -2.06
N LEU A 15 39.77 -13.76 -0.82
CA LEU A 15 40.74 -12.71 -0.52
C LEU A 15 42.07 -13.03 -1.22
N SER A 16 42.41 -12.21 -2.21
CA SER A 16 43.78 -12.03 -2.64
C SER A 16 44.10 -10.54 -2.57
N ALA A 17 45.13 -10.20 -1.80
CA ALA A 17 45.64 -8.84 -1.66
C ALA A 17 46.25 -8.37 -2.99
N GLY A 18 45.40 -7.80 -3.83
CA GLY A 18 45.75 -6.94 -4.95
C GLY A 18 44.96 -5.65 -4.77
N VAL A 19 45.60 -4.50 -4.99
CA VAL A 19 44.96 -3.19 -5.00
C VAL A 19 43.87 -3.21 -6.08
N GLY A 20 42.64 -3.50 -5.67
CA GLY A 20 41.47 -3.40 -6.54
C GLY A 20 41.23 -1.92 -6.83
N LEU A 21 40.96 -1.60 -8.09
CA LEU A 21 40.37 -0.31 -8.47
C LEU A 21 39.08 -0.19 -7.64
N ALA A 22 39.01 0.81 -6.75
CA ALA A 22 37.84 0.99 -5.91
C ALA A 22 36.66 1.33 -6.83
N GLN A 23 35.57 0.58 -6.80
CA GLN A 23 34.38 0.94 -7.57
C GLN A 23 33.56 1.94 -6.75
N VAL A 24 32.70 2.73 -7.40
CA VAL A 24 31.60 3.45 -6.73
C VAL A 24 30.82 2.48 -5.84
N ILE A 25 30.51 2.91 -4.62
CA ILE A 25 29.80 2.14 -3.61
C ILE A 25 28.31 2.48 -3.70
N GLU A 26 27.55 1.61 -4.36
CA GLU A 26 26.09 1.74 -4.45
C GLU A 26 25.42 1.32 -3.13
N THR A 27 24.69 2.24 -2.50
CA THR A 27 23.92 1.98 -1.27
C THR A 27 22.87 3.05 -1.06
N GLU A 28 21.73 2.74 -0.43
CA GLU A 28 20.76 3.76 -0.02
C GLU A 28 21.41 4.76 0.95
N LEU A 29 21.11 6.04 0.74
CA LEU A 29 21.66 7.17 1.50
C LEU A 29 20.57 8.09 2.04
N ALA A 30 19.59 8.46 1.20
CA ALA A 30 18.51 9.37 1.57
C ALA A 30 17.48 8.74 2.52
N GLY A 31 17.03 9.50 3.52
CA GLY A 31 16.05 9.02 4.50
C GLY A 31 15.62 10.07 5.54
N ASN A 32 15.03 9.57 6.62
CA ASN A 32 14.53 10.34 7.76
C ASN A 32 15.21 9.91 9.06
N SER A 33 15.59 10.88 9.90
CA SER A 33 16.00 10.62 11.28
C SER A 33 14.88 10.00 12.11
N LEU A 34 15.20 8.92 12.83
CA LEU A 34 14.28 8.32 13.81
C LEU A 34 14.74 8.60 15.25
N PRO A 35 13.81 8.82 16.20
CA PRO A 35 14.15 9.06 17.61
C PRO A 35 14.71 7.79 18.28
N TRP A 36 14.20 6.62 17.90
CA TRP A 36 14.55 5.31 18.45
C TRP A 36 15.20 4.43 17.40
N TYR A 37 15.70 3.25 17.80
CA TYR A 37 16.39 2.32 16.90
C TYR A 37 15.44 1.91 15.76
N PRO A 38 15.87 1.92 14.48
CA PRO A 38 17.25 1.95 13.95
C PRO A 38 17.93 3.33 13.88
N HIS A 39 17.24 4.40 14.27
CA HIS A 39 17.71 5.81 14.28
C HIS A 39 17.76 6.51 12.94
N PHE A 40 17.56 5.77 11.86
CA PHE A 40 17.39 6.31 10.52
C PHE A 40 16.55 5.34 9.70
N GLU A 41 15.60 5.85 8.93
CA GLU A 41 14.83 5.09 7.95
C GLU A 41 15.19 5.62 6.57
N TYR A 42 15.75 4.77 5.72
CA TYR A 42 15.93 5.15 4.31
C TYR A 42 14.58 5.02 3.58
N VAL A 43 14.20 6.07 2.86
CA VAL A 43 12.94 6.13 2.12
C VAL A 43 13.17 6.67 0.72
N ARG A 44 12.26 6.34 -0.20
CA ARG A 44 12.37 6.76 -1.60
C ARG A 44 11.49 7.96 -1.93
N ALA A 45 10.34 8.11 -1.27
CA ALA A 45 9.45 9.24 -1.49
C ALA A 45 9.47 10.25 -0.33
N PHE A 46 9.65 11.53 -0.67
CA PHE A 46 9.54 12.67 0.24
C PHE A 46 8.46 13.61 -0.27
N ASN A 47 7.56 14.06 0.60
CA ASN A 47 6.67 15.16 0.24
C ASN A 47 7.50 16.44 0.04
N GLU A 48 7.07 17.34 -0.84
CA GLU A 48 7.79 18.58 -1.14
C GLU A 48 8.05 19.47 0.08
N ASP A 49 7.26 19.34 1.15
CA ASP A 49 7.43 20.08 2.41
C ASP A 49 8.31 19.36 3.44
N ALA A 50 8.78 18.15 3.14
CA ALA A 50 9.66 17.36 4.00
C ALA A 50 11.14 17.71 3.81
N THR A 51 11.91 17.53 4.88
CA THR A 51 13.38 17.57 4.81
C THR A 51 13.93 16.27 4.22
N VAL A 52 15.08 16.35 3.56
CA VAL A 52 15.85 15.18 3.13
C VAL A 52 17.12 15.11 3.96
N GLU A 53 17.35 13.98 4.62
CA GLU A 53 18.59 13.68 5.34
C GLU A 53 19.34 12.53 4.67
N VAL A 54 20.64 12.47 4.93
CA VAL A 54 21.53 11.39 4.52
C VAL A 54 22.15 10.76 5.75
N ALA A 55 22.29 9.44 5.76
CA ALA A 55 23.01 8.73 6.81
C ALA A 55 23.85 7.57 6.31
N VAL A 56 25.03 7.39 6.91
CA VAL A 56 25.90 6.24 6.64
C VAL A 56 26.15 5.47 7.94
N ASP A 57 25.81 4.18 7.92
CA ASP A 57 26.22 3.27 8.99
C ASP A 57 27.70 2.89 8.83
N THR A 58 28.57 3.57 9.56
CA THR A 58 30.02 3.35 9.51
C THR A 58 30.44 1.97 10.04
N THR A 59 29.56 1.26 10.76
CA THR A 59 29.82 -0.15 11.14
C THR A 59 29.70 -1.10 9.96
N ARG A 60 28.88 -0.74 8.95
CA ARG A 60 28.74 -1.47 7.68
C ARG A 60 29.74 -1.00 6.64
N PHE A 61 30.14 0.27 6.71
CA PHE A 61 31.10 0.90 5.81
C PHE A 61 32.35 1.42 6.55
N PRO A 62 33.17 0.56 7.17
CA PRO A 62 34.29 0.99 8.01
C PRO A 62 35.38 1.78 7.26
N ALA A 63 35.42 1.70 5.93
CA ALA A 63 36.38 2.42 5.11
C ALA A 63 36.15 3.94 5.09
N ILE A 64 34.93 4.42 5.36
CA ILE A 64 34.61 5.86 5.35
C ILE A 64 34.95 6.54 6.69
N VAL A 65 35.26 5.78 7.73
CA VAL A 65 35.57 6.33 9.06
C VAL A 65 36.78 7.27 9.01
N GLY A 66 36.61 8.49 9.48
CA GLY A 66 37.62 9.54 9.49
C GLY A 66 37.78 10.27 8.16
N VAL A 67 37.02 9.89 7.12
CA VAL A 67 36.99 10.57 5.83
C VAL A 67 36.07 11.80 5.93
N THR A 68 36.51 12.90 5.32
CA THR A 68 35.66 14.07 5.08
C THR A 68 35.22 14.04 3.63
N GLY A 69 33.91 13.95 3.39
CA GLY A 69 33.33 13.97 2.04
C GLY A 69 32.36 15.12 1.86
N ASP A 70 32.12 15.47 0.60
CA ASP A 70 31.10 16.43 0.18
C ASP A 70 29.86 15.66 -0.29
N ILE A 71 28.70 15.96 0.31
CA ILE A 71 27.43 15.28 0.07
C ILE A 71 26.59 16.14 -0.85
N TYR A 72 26.45 15.69 -2.10
CA TYR A 72 25.66 16.35 -3.13
C TYR A 72 24.28 15.73 -3.23
N VAL A 73 23.25 16.58 -3.38
CA VAL A 73 21.96 16.16 -3.93
C VAL A 73 21.92 16.60 -5.38
N VAL A 74 21.81 15.66 -6.31
CA VAL A 74 21.90 15.93 -7.75
C VAL A 74 20.61 15.52 -8.45
N GLN A 75 20.27 16.19 -9.54
CA GLN A 75 19.20 15.73 -10.43
C GLN A 75 19.56 14.35 -10.97
N SER A 76 18.60 13.41 -10.90
CA SER A 76 18.90 12.03 -11.26
C SER A 76 19.23 11.87 -12.74
N GLN A 77 20.13 10.94 -13.03
CA GLN A 77 20.60 10.65 -14.38
C GLN A 77 20.26 9.21 -14.78
N SER A 78 19.97 8.99 -16.07
CA SER A 78 19.71 7.64 -16.59
C SER A 78 20.90 6.68 -16.44
N SER A 79 22.10 7.22 -16.30
CA SER A 79 23.32 6.46 -16.05
C SER A 79 24.42 7.40 -15.55
N TRP A 80 25.13 6.98 -14.52
CA TRP A 80 26.32 7.65 -14.01
C TRP A 80 27.60 7.04 -14.59
N ALA A 81 28.58 7.88 -14.90
CA ALA A 81 29.93 7.50 -15.30
C ALA A 81 30.99 8.19 -14.43
N ILE A 82 32.11 7.52 -14.23
CA ILE A 82 33.28 8.11 -13.56
C ILE A 82 33.73 9.36 -14.32
N GLY A 83 33.91 10.46 -13.60
CA GLY A 83 34.27 11.78 -14.10
C GLY A 83 33.06 12.67 -14.41
N ASP A 84 31.83 12.19 -14.25
CA ASP A 84 30.64 13.03 -14.41
C ASP A 84 30.63 14.13 -13.34
N PRO A 85 30.38 15.40 -13.71
CA PRO A 85 30.40 16.52 -12.78
C PRO A 85 29.22 16.44 -11.81
N LEU A 86 29.48 16.71 -10.53
CA LEU A 86 28.46 16.83 -9.51
C LEU A 86 27.97 18.28 -9.44
N VAL A 87 26.68 18.47 -9.69
CA VAL A 87 26.02 19.78 -9.64
C VAL A 87 24.86 19.67 -8.67
N ASP A 88 25.01 20.31 -7.52
CA ASP A 88 23.98 20.30 -6.49
C ASP A 88 22.67 20.94 -7.00
N ALA A 89 21.55 20.28 -6.72
CA ALA A 89 20.23 20.69 -7.13
C ALA A 89 19.54 21.63 -6.12
N GLY A 90 20.04 21.66 -4.87
CA GLY A 90 19.57 22.54 -3.81
C GLY A 90 20.43 23.81 -3.67
N SER A 91 20.64 24.23 -2.43
CA SER A 91 21.40 25.44 -2.08
C SER A 91 22.92 25.22 -2.04
N GLY A 92 23.39 23.99 -2.22
CA GLY A 92 24.80 23.58 -2.22
C GLY A 92 25.00 22.26 -1.49
N PHE A 93 26.16 21.65 -1.69
CA PHE A 93 26.54 20.40 -1.00
C PHE A 93 26.88 20.65 0.47
N GLU A 94 26.77 19.60 1.28
CA GLU A 94 27.16 19.60 2.69
C GLU A 94 28.48 18.84 2.89
N THR A 95 29.43 19.40 3.63
CA THR A 95 30.70 18.71 3.95
C THR A 95 30.59 18.04 5.32
N HIS A 96 30.87 16.74 5.40
CA HIS A 96 30.77 15.97 6.65
C HIS A 96 31.99 15.06 6.88
N THR A 97 32.44 14.97 8.14
CA THR A 97 33.47 14.01 8.56
C THR A 97 32.82 12.83 9.26
N PHE A 98 32.87 11.65 8.65
CA PHE A 98 32.27 10.45 9.20
C PHE A 98 33.08 9.90 10.37
N VAL A 99 32.42 9.55 11.47
CA VAL A 99 33.05 9.13 12.72
C VAL A 99 32.75 7.66 13.05
N ASP A 100 33.68 7.05 13.79
CA ASP A 100 33.53 5.70 14.35
C ASP A 100 32.55 5.73 15.53
N SER A 101 31.26 5.85 15.22
CA SER A 101 30.19 5.87 16.19
C SER A 101 28.87 5.45 15.57
N SER A 102 27.75 5.66 16.27
CA SER A 102 26.45 5.22 15.78
C SER A 102 26.03 5.98 14.54
N ILE A 103 25.17 5.36 13.71
CA ILE A 103 24.54 6.05 12.56
C ILE A 103 23.99 7.43 12.93
N LYS A 104 23.52 7.65 14.17
CA LYS A 104 23.00 8.95 14.64
C LYS A 104 23.94 10.12 14.45
N ASP A 105 25.23 9.87 14.68
CA ASP A 105 26.27 10.89 14.65
C ASP A 105 26.75 11.16 13.21
N ASN A 106 26.40 10.27 12.27
CA ASN A 106 26.72 10.32 10.85
C ASN A 106 25.49 10.66 10.00
N ARG A 107 24.57 11.49 10.54
CA ARG A 107 23.39 12.02 9.83
C ARG A 107 23.63 13.46 9.43
N VAL A 108 23.20 13.80 8.23
CA VAL A 108 23.37 15.13 7.64
C VAL A 108 22.07 15.55 6.99
N LEU A 109 21.57 16.73 7.34
CA LEU A 109 20.48 17.37 6.61
C LEU A 109 21.03 17.90 5.29
N VAL A 110 20.48 17.45 4.16
CA VAL A 110 20.98 17.82 2.82
C VAL A 110 19.99 18.65 2.01
N ALA A 111 18.71 18.65 2.39
CA ALA A 111 17.73 19.59 1.84
C ALA A 111 16.63 19.92 2.85
N SER A 112 16.22 21.19 2.90
CA SER A 112 15.06 21.65 3.66
C SER A 112 13.75 21.43 2.88
N GLY A 113 12.62 21.42 3.59
CA GLY A 113 11.30 21.41 2.94
C GLY A 113 11.12 22.60 1.99
N GLY A 114 10.69 22.29 0.77
CA GLY A 114 10.49 23.24 -0.34
C GLY A 114 11.77 23.70 -1.05
N GLU A 115 12.92 23.10 -0.74
CA GLU A 115 14.21 23.45 -1.37
C GLU A 115 14.37 22.80 -2.76
N LEU A 116 13.99 21.54 -2.89
CA LEU A 116 14.07 20.76 -4.13
C LEU A 116 12.78 20.91 -4.94
N ASP A 117 12.92 20.92 -6.27
CA ASP A 117 11.77 20.96 -7.18
C ASP A 117 10.95 19.66 -7.10
N SER A 118 9.63 19.81 -7.07
CA SER A 118 8.63 18.74 -7.01
C SER A 118 7.75 18.67 -8.27
N ASP A 119 7.88 19.63 -9.20
CA ASP A 119 7.02 19.71 -10.39
C ASP A 119 7.45 18.69 -11.47
N ALA A 120 6.95 17.47 -11.32
CA ALA A 120 7.08 16.41 -12.32
C ALA A 120 6.03 16.48 -13.45
N GLY A 121 5.38 17.63 -13.65
CA GLY A 121 4.35 17.82 -14.65
C GLY A 121 3.14 16.90 -14.42
N THR A 122 2.88 15.98 -15.34
CA THR A 122 1.80 14.98 -15.20
C THR A 122 2.18 13.80 -14.30
N ASP A 123 3.45 13.66 -13.95
CA ASP A 123 3.93 12.61 -13.04
C ASP A 123 3.99 13.09 -11.59
N LEU A 124 4.35 12.24 -10.62
CA LEU A 124 4.17 12.52 -9.19
C LEU A 124 5.36 13.16 -8.48
N GLY A 125 6.58 12.88 -8.90
CA GLY A 125 7.76 13.40 -8.22
C GLY A 125 8.98 13.49 -9.12
N VAL A 126 9.85 14.44 -8.78
CA VAL A 126 11.10 14.69 -9.49
C VAL A 126 12.19 13.77 -8.92
N PRO A 127 12.92 13.03 -9.75
CA PRO A 127 13.95 12.09 -9.30
C PRO A 127 15.27 12.79 -8.96
N TYR A 128 15.88 12.41 -7.84
CA TYR A 128 17.17 12.89 -7.36
C TYR A 128 18.05 11.72 -6.91
N ASP A 129 19.36 11.94 -6.96
CA ASP A 129 20.35 11.02 -6.41
C ASP A 129 21.18 11.75 -5.34
N VAL A 130 21.73 11.01 -4.38
CA VAL A 130 22.72 11.46 -3.43
C VAL A 130 24.08 10.88 -3.81
N VAL A 131 25.09 11.75 -3.85
CA VAL A 131 26.49 11.35 -4.01
C VAL A 131 27.30 11.84 -2.82
N ILE A 132 28.03 10.93 -2.17
CA ILE A 132 29.09 11.30 -1.21
C ILE A 132 30.41 11.24 -1.95
N ASP A 133 30.91 12.40 -2.35
CA ASP A 133 32.21 12.62 -2.97
C ASP A 133 33.29 12.59 -1.87
N ILE A 134 33.95 11.44 -1.72
CA ILE A 134 34.89 11.20 -0.61
C ILE A 134 36.28 11.77 -0.86
N ASP A 135 36.61 12.12 -2.10
CA ASP A 135 37.89 12.73 -2.47
C ASP A 135 37.78 14.25 -2.74
N GLN A 136 36.55 14.79 -2.69
CA GLN A 136 36.19 16.20 -2.81
C GLN A 136 36.65 16.81 -4.14
N ASN A 137 36.62 16.03 -5.22
CA ASN A 137 37.06 16.45 -6.54
C ASN A 137 35.94 17.09 -7.40
N GLY A 138 34.68 17.02 -6.94
CA GLY A 138 33.50 17.58 -7.60
C GLY A 138 33.00 16.77 -8.80
N THR A 139 33.43 15.52 -8.93
CA THR A 139 33.04 14.57 -9.98
C THR A 139 32.83 13.18 -9.38
N LEU A 140 31.92 12.38 -9.94
CA LEU A 140 31.77 10.99 -9.49
C LEU A 140 33.06 10.20 -9.75
N SER A 141 33.58 9.56 -8.71
CA SER A 141 34.87 8.89 -8.74
C SER A 141 34.87 7.55 -7.97
N ASP A 142 35.96 6.82 -8.16
CA ASP A 142 36.19 5.51 -7.58
C ASP A 142 36.26 5.60 -6.04
N GLY A 143 35.30 4.97 -5.34
CA GLY A 143 35.19 5.00 -3.88
C GLY A 143 34.08 5.91 -3.32
N ASP A 144 33.50 6.77 -4.16
CA ASP A 144 32.33 7.58 -3.79
C ASP A 144 31.11 6.70 -3.52
N PHE A 145 30.17 7.23 -2.74
CA PHE A 145 28.89 6.58 -2.47
C PHE A 145 27.82 7.16 -3.36
N LEU A 146 26.95 6.32 -3.90
CA LEU A 146 25.83 6.69 -4.77
C LEU A 146 24.60 5.88 -4.37
N ASP A 147 23.42 6.50 -4.29
CA ASP A 147 22.19 5.80 -3.90
C ASP A 147 21.25 5.43 -5.04
N SER A 148 21.55 5.86 -6.27
CA SER A 148 20.84 5.44 -7.47
C SER A 148 21.32 4.07 -7.97
N THR A 149 20.47 3.42 -8.75
CA THR A 149 20.83 2.28 -9.60
C THR A 149 20.61 2.64 -11.07
N PRO A 150 21.08 1.85 -12.04
CA PRO A 150 20.84 2.13 -13.47
C PRO A 150 19.35 2.22 -13.86
N ASN A 151 18.43 1.74 -13.04
CA ASN A 151 17.00 1.72 -13.33
C ASN A 151 16.16 2.54 -12.35
N GLU A 152 16.76 3.15 -11.33
CA GLU A 152 16.02 3.80 -10.25
C GLU A 152 16.85 4.92 -9.62
N ALA A 153 16.24 6.10 -9.50
CA ALA A 153 16.84 7.23 -8.77
C ALA A 153 16.98 6.93 -7.28
N GLY A 154 17.88 7.65 -6.61
CA GLY A 154 18.06 7.52 -5.16
C GLY A 154 16.78 7.82 -4.36
N PHE A 155 16.12 8.93 -4.68
CA PHE A 155 14.85 9.32 -4.09
C PHE A 155 14.04 10.25 -5.02
N TYR A 156 12.82 10.57 -4.60
CA TYR A 156 11.87 11.39 -5.35
C TYR A 156 11.22 12.43 -4.42
N VAL A 157 11.12 13.66 -4.91
CA VAL A 157 10.38 14.74 -4.24
C VAL A 157 8.99 14.85 -4.86
N MET A 158 7.98 14.58 -4.07
CA MET A 158 6.58 14.39 -4.46
C MET A 158 5.78 15.68 -4.30
N LYS A 159 5.02 16.04 -5.34
CA LYS A 159 4.05 17.14 -5.29
C LYS A 159 2.82 16.79 -4.46
N ASP A 160 1.97 17.75 -4.13
CA ASP A 160 0.66 17.47 -3.53
C ASP A 160 -0.27 16.71 -4.50
N LEU A 161 -0.48 15.42 -4.21
CA LEU A 161 -1.34 14.50 -4.96
C LEU A 161 -2.82 14.92 -5.00
N VAL A 162 -3.29 15.83 -4.16
CA VAL A 162 -4.69 16.31 -4.19
C VAL A 162 -4.90 17.38 -5.26
N THR A 163 -3.83 18.06 -5.68
CA THR A 163 -3.89 19.14 -6.66
C THR A 163 -4.17 18.60 -8.07
N LYS A 164 -4.84 19.42 -8.89
CA LYS A 164 -5.01 19.11 -10.31
C LYS A 164 -3.65 19.13 -11.00
N GLY A 165 -3.44 18.21 -11.93
CA GLY A 165 -2.28 18.22 -12.80
C GLY A 165 -2.27 19.41 -13.77
N PRO A 166 -1.18 19.57 -14.53
CA PRO A 166 -0.95 20.76 -15.34
C PRO A 166 -1.84 20.86 -16.58
N LEU A 167 -2.56 19.79 -16.94
CA LEU A 167 -3.35 19.74 -18.16
C LEU A 167 -4.72 20.41 -17.94
N LEU A 168 -5.07 21.33 -18.83
CA LEU A 168 -6.46 21.75 -18.99
C LEU A 168 -7.28 20.58 -19.51
N VAL A 169 -8.48 20.40 -18.97
CA VAL A 169 -9.36 19.28 -19.30
C VAL A 169 -10.70 19.74 -19.84
N ARG A 170 -11.39 18.84 -20.55
CA ARG A 170 -12.73 19.05 -21.09
C ARG A 170 -13.61 17.87 -20.75
N LYS A 171 -14.89 18.17 -20.50
CA LYS A 171 -15.97 17.20 -20.31
C LYS A 171 -16.84 17.11 -21.57
N ILE A 172 -17.29 15.90 -21.89
CA ILE A 172 -18.34 15.61 -22.88
C ILE A 172 -19.35 14.59 -22.31
N ASP A 173 -20.63 14.80 -22.62
CA ASP A 173 -21.71 13.85 -22.34
C ASP A 173 -22.26 13.33 -23.68
N TYR A 174 -22.46 12.02 -23.80
CA TYR A 174 -22.90 11.39 -25.06
C TYR A 174 -23.61 10.06 -24.79
N SER A 175 -24.23 9.53 -25.85
CA SER A 175 -24.84 8.20 -25.82
C SER A 175 -24.08 7.25 -26.73
N VAL A 176 -23.88 6.01 -26.28
CA VAL A 176 -23.28 4.94 -27.08
C VAL A 176 -24.33 3.92 -27.54
N THR A 177 -23.96 3.10 -28.53
CA THR A 177 -24.77 1.96 -28.99
C THR A 177 -24.13 0.63 -28.58
N GLY A 178 -24.87 -0.48 -28.69
CA GLY A 178 -24.37 -1.81 -28.34
C GLY A 178 -24.39 -2.12 -26.84
N VAL A 179 -25.04 -1.28 -26.04
CA VAL A 179 -25.17 -1.43 -24.58
C VAL A 179 -26.63 -1.68 -24.17
N THR A 180 -26.82 -2.07 -22.92
CA THR A 180 -28.11 -2.35 -22.29
C THR A 180 -29.13 -1.21 -22.55
N PRO A 181 -30.30 -1.49 -23.15
CA PRO A 181 -31.29 -0.46 -23.48
C PRO A 181 -31.72 0.37 -22.27
N GLY A 182 -31.66 1.70 -22.42
CA GLY A 182 -32.01 2.66 -21.36
C GLY A 182 -30.83 3.07 -20.47
N PHE A 183 -29.65 2.43 -20.63
CA PHE A 183 -28.41 2.74 -19.93
C PHE A 183 -27.32 3.09 -20.95
N ALA A 184 -27.59 4.06 -21.83
CA ALA A 184 -26.71 4.35 -22.96
C ALA A 184 -25.79 5.56 -22.74
N MET A 185 -25.95 6.29 -21.63
CA MET A 185 -25.23 7.54 -21.42
C MET A 185 -23.86 7.32 -20.79
N GLU A 186 -22.89 8.06 -21.30
CA GLU A 186 -21.54 8.16 -20.77
C GLU A 186 -21.18 9.64 -20.60
N ARG A 187 -20.31 9.89 -19.62
CA ARG A 187 -19.62 11.16 -19.43
C ARG A 187 -18.13 10.91 -19.41
N THR A 188 -17.38 11.63 -20.25
CA THR A 188 -15.93 11.50 -20.33
C THR A 188 -15.25 12.83 -20.08
N TRP A 189 -14.24 12.81 -19.20
CA TRP A 189 -13.25 13.86 -19.06
C TRP A 189 -11.95 13.43 -19.75
N TYR A 190 -11.29 14.39 -20.40
CA TYR A 190 -10.03 14.15 -21.11
C TYR A 190 -9.20 15.44 -21.21
N PRO A 191 -7.88 15.36 -21.42
CA PRO A 191 -7.04 16.52 -21.67
C PRO A 191 -7.49 17.32 -22.91
N LEU A 192 -7.61 18.63 -22.79
CA LEU A 192 -8.00 19.51 -23.90
C LEU A 192 -7.04 19.40 -25.09
N GLY A 193 -5.75 19.12 -24.82
CA GLY A 193 -4.68 18.96 -25.81
C GLY A 193 -4.50 17.53 -26.36
N ILE A 194 -5.46 16.62 -26.15
CA ILE A 194 -5.35 15.19 -26.47
C ILE A 194 -4.84 14.87 -27.90
N GLY A 195 -5.18 15.71 -28.89
CA GLY A 195 -4.73 15.55 -30.27
C GLY A 195 -3.21 15.52 -30.48
N GLY A 196 -2.43 16.02 -29.51
CA GLY A 196 -0.96 15.99 -29.53
C GLY A 196 -0.32 15.03 -28.53
N MET A 197 -1.11 14.23 -27.79
CA MET A 197 -0.64 13.43 -26.66
C MET A 197 -0.51 11.92 -26.95
N GLY A 198 -0.90 11.47 -28.15
CA GLY A 198 -0.95 10.05 -28.48
C GLY A 198 -2.15 9.34 -27.82
N GLN A 199 -1.96 8.08 -27.44
CA GLN A 199 -2.95 7.29 -26.71
C GLN A 199 -2.74 7.45 -25.20
N LEU A 200 -3.84 7.67 -24.47
CA LEU A 200 -3.86 7.83 -23.02
C LEU A 200 -4.59 6.64 -22.37
N PRO A 201 -4.18 6.20 -21.16
CA PRO A 201 -4.88 5.16 -20.43
C PRO A 201 -6.33 5.54 -20.12
N LEU A 202 -7.17 4.51 -20.01
CA LEU A 202 -8.60 4.64 -19.76
C LEU A 202 -8.93 4.28 -18.32
N VAL A 203 -9.64 5.17 -17.62
CA VAL A 203 -10.23 4.90 -16.31
C VAL A 203 -11.76 4.92 -16.46
N ILE A 204 -12.43 3.86 -16.00
CA ILE A 204 -13.89 3.72 -16.09
C ILE A 204 -14.49 3.68 -14.69
N ILE A 205 -15.54 4.47 -14.46
CA ILE A 205 -16.25 4.55 -13.18
C ILE A 205 -17.69 4.03 -13.34
N SER A 206 -17.99 2.93 -12.67
CA SER A 206 -19.32 2.31 -12.58
C SER A 206 -20.03 2.72 -11.28
N HIS A 207 -21.08 3.54 -11.39
CA HIS A 207 -21.76 4.09 -10.21
C HIS A 207 -22.59 3.05 -9.42
N GLY A 208 -22.92 3.40 -8.18
CA GLY A 208 -23.75 2.60 -7.28
C GLY A 208 -25.26 2.70 -7.50
N ASN A 209 -26.03 1.93 -6.73
CA ASN A 209 -27.49 1.95 -6.83
C ASN A 209 -28.07 3.25 -6.26
N GLY A 210 -28.93 3.92 -7.02
CA GLY A 210 -29.44 5.25 -6.63
C GLY A 210 -28.45 6.40 -6.88
N HIS A 211 -27.21 6.08 -7.29
CA HIS A 211 -26.24 7.08 -7.73
C HIS A 211 -26.46 7.42 -9.22
N ARG A 212 -25.79 8.47 -9.68
CA ARG A 212 -25.74 8.83 -11.10
C ARG A 212 -24.30 8.84 -11.59
N TYR A 213 -24.12 8.48 -12.85
CA TYR A 213 -22.82 8.48 -13.53
C TYR A 213 -22.16 9.87 -13.53
N ASP A 214 -22.95 10.94 -13.51
CA ASP A 214 -22.46 12.32 -13.53
C ASP A 214 -22.00 12.88 -12.18
N TRP A 215 -21.88 12.02 -11.15
CA TRP A 215 -21.51 12.43 -9.79
C TRP A 215 -20.02 12.31 -9.44
N TYR A 216 -19.20 11.84 -10.37
CA TYR A 216 -17.78 11.56 -10.15
C TYR A 216 -16.85 12.60 -10.82
N ASP A 217 -17.40 13.75 -11.25
CA ASP A 217 -16.66 14.83 -11.90
C ASP A 217 -15.37 15.21 -11.12
N TYR A 218 -15.40 15.19 -9.78
CA TYR A 218 -14.25 15.52 -8.93
C TYR A 218 -13.03 14.62 -9.19
N LEU A 219 -13.26 13.32 -9.43
CA LEU A 219 -12.23 12.32 -9.67
C LEU A 219 -11.89 12.27 -11.16
N GLN A 220 -12.90 12.35 -12.03
CA GLN A 220 -12.72 12.38 -13.48
C GLN A 220 -11.86 13.57 -13.92
N GLU A 221 -12.17 14.77 -13.42
CA GLU A 221 -11.42 15.98 -13.70
C GLU A 221 -9.98 15.88 -13.16
N HIS A 222 -9.83 15.37 -11.94
CA HIS A 222 -8.52 15.25 -11.29
C HIS A 222 -7.60 14.30 -12.06
N LEU A 223 -8.00 13.05 -12.30
CA LEU A 223 -7.18 12.11 -13.06
C LEU A 223 -6.95 12.57 -14.51
N SER A 224 -7.96 13.16 -15.16
CA SER A 224 -7.76 13.68 -16.53
C SER A 224 -6.72 14.80 -16.59
N SER A 225 -6.60 15.61 -15.53
CA SER A 225 -5.58 16.66 -15.47
C SER A 225 -4.15 16.14 -15.32
N HIS A 226 -4.00 14.85 -14.97
CA HIS A 226 -2.72 14.10 -14.88
C HIS A 226 -2.47 13.16 -16.08
N GLY A 227 -3.27 13.27 -17.14
CA GLY A 227 -2.99 12.58 -18.41
C GLY A 227 -3.81 11.31 -18.67
N TYR A 228 -4.97 11.15 -18.05
CA TYR A 228 -5.86 10.02 -18.28
C TYR A 228 -7.14 10.41 -19.03
N ILE A 229 -7.80 9.45 -19.69
CA ILE A 229 -9.17 9.59 -20.16
C ILE A 229 -10.06 8.92 -19.14
N VAL A 230 -11.02 9.65 -18.56
CA VAL A 230 -11.85 9.12 -17.48
C VAL A 230 -13.31 9.16 -17.86
N MET A 231 -13.92 7.99 -18.00
CA MET A 231 -15.33 7.83 -18.33
C MET A 231 -16.13 7.33 -17.12
N SER A 232 -17.33 7.85 -16.95
CA SER A 232 -18.36 7.26 -16.08
C SER A 232 -19.60 6.97 -16.92
N HIS A 233 -20.28 5.86 -16.64
CA HIS A 233 -21.42 5.41 -17.45
C HIS A 233 -22.67 5.16 -16.61
N GLN A 234 -23.84 5.23 -17.24
CA GLN A 234 -25.08 4.72 -16.66
C GLN A 234 -24.91 3.23 -16.33
N ASN A 235 -25.08 2.88 -15.07
CA ASN A 235 -24.89 1.52 -14.57
C ASN A 235 -26.24 0.91 -14.20
N ASN A 236 -26.54 -0.28 -14.71
CA ASN A 236 -27.81 -0.96 -14.43
C ASN A 236 -27.73 -1.78 -13.14
N THR A 237 -27.88 -1.11 -12.00
CA THR A 237 -27.72 -1.70 -10.67
C THR A 237 -28.97 -2.39 -10.11
N GLY A 238 -30.11 -2.27 -10.79
CA GLY A 238 -31.36 -2.95 -10.45
C GLY A 238 -31.95 -3.56 -11.72
N PRO A 239 -31.63 -4.82 -12.05
CA PRO A 239 -31.95 -5.98 -11.20
C PRO A 239 -30.89 -6.48 -10.21
N GLY A 240 -29.61 -6.14 -10.36
CA GLY A 240 -28.57 -6.58 -9.43
C GLY A 240 -27.16 -6.54 -10.03
N ILE A 241 -26.24 -7.30 -9.44
CA ILE A 241 -24.80 -7.26 -9.78
C ILE A 241 -24.50 -7.82 -11.17
N GLU A 242 -25.28 -8.81 -11.63
CA GLU A 242 -25.12 -9.36 -12.98
C GLU A 242 -25.40 -8.29 -14.06
N THR A 243 -26.39 -7.42 -13.86
CA THR A 243 -26.64 -6.32 -14.80
C THR A 243 -25.67 -5.17 -14.62
N ALA A 244 -25.22 -4.90 -13.38
CA ALA A 244 -24.21 -3.87 -13.13
C ALA A 244 -22.88 -4.22 -13.83
N SER A 245 -22.40 -5.47 -13.65
CA SER A 245 -21.21 -5.98 -14.34
C SER A 245 -21.39 -5.99 -15.87
N THR A 246 -22.58 -6.36 -16.37
CA THR A 246 -22.87 -6.32 -17.81
C THR A 246 -22.68 -4.92 -18.38
N THR A 247 -23.18 -3.88 -17.69
CA THR A 247 -22.98 -2.51 -18.17
C THR A 247 -21.51 -2.08 -18.12
N THR A 248 -20.72 -2.46 -17.11
CA THR A 248 -19.25 -2.20 -17.12
C THR A 248 -18.60 -2.79 -18.38
N LEU A 249 -18.91 -4.05 -18.70
CA LEU A 249 -18.36 -4.77 -19.84
C LEU A 249 -18.78 -4.12 -21.17
N GLU A 250 -20.08 -3.88 -21.35
CA GLU A 250 -20.64 -3.30 -22.58
C GLU A 250 -20.14 -1.87 -22.82
N HIS A 251 -20.05 -1.04 -21.78
CA HIS A 251 -19.57 0.33 -21.91
C HIS A 251 -18.07 0.40 -22.18
N THR A 252 -17.27 -0.53 -21.64
CA THR A 252 -15.85 -0.65 -21.99
C THR A 252 -15.69 -0.97 -23.48
N ASP A 253 -16.45 -1.94 -23.99
CA ASP A 253 -16.47 -2.23 -25.43
C ASP A 253 -16.97 -1.04 -26.25
N ALA A 254 -17.99 -0.33 -25.77
CA ALA A 254 -18.64 0.75 -26.48
C ALA A 254 -17.72 1.95 -26.68
N ILE A 255 -17.06 2.44 -25.62
CA ILE A 255 -16.16 3.58 -25.71
C ILE A 255 -14.96 3.27 -26.61
N LEU A 256 -14.39 2.07 -26.51
CA LEU A 256 -13.26 1.64 -27.33
C LEU A 256 -13.64 1.49 -28.81
N GLY A 257 -14.82 0.94 -29.10
CA GLY A 257 -15.28 0.69 -30.46
C GLY A 257 -15.88 1.91 -31.18
N GLN A 258 -16.32 2.94 -30.45
CA GLN A 258 -17.07 4.08 -31.00
C GLN A 258 -16.31 5.41 -30.96
N GLN A 259 -15.00 5.40 -30.67
CA GLN A 259 -14.14 6.62 -30.55
C GLN A 259 -14.35 7.64 -31.68
N SER A 260 -14.42 7.18 -32.94
CA SER A 260 -14.63 8.01 -34.15
C SER A 260 -15.94 8.81 -34.17
N THR A 261 -16.92 8.45 -33.34
CA THR A 261 -18.22 9.13 -33.25
C THR A 261 -18.37 9.98 -32.00
N ILE A 262 -17.64 9.64 -30.93
CA ILE A 262 -17.73 10.30 -29.62
C ILE A 262 -17.19 11.74 -29.72
N GLY A 263 -18.00 12.70 -29.27
CA GLY A 263 -17.61 14.12 -29.27
C GLY A 263 -17.23 14.68 -30.64
N GLY A 264 -17.74 14.10 -31.73
CA GLY A 264 -17.35 14.45 -33.10
C GLY A 264 -16.01 13.84 -33.56
N GLY A 265 -15.61 12.71 -32.96
CA GLY A 265 -14.36 12.01 -33.25
C GLY A 265 -13.17 12.50 -32.43
N VAL A 266 -13.41 13.24 -31.34
CA VAL A 266 -12.34 13.85 -30.53
C VAL A 266 -11.46 12.82 -29.80
N LEU A 267 -11.99 11.61 -29.60
CA LEU A 267 -11.26 10.49 -28.96
C LEU A 267 -10.67 9.51 -29.99
N ASP A 268 -10.86 9.72 -31.29
CA ASP A 268 -10.50 8.75 -32.33
C ASP A 268 -9.00 8.43 -32.34
N GLY A 269 -8.63 7.22 -31.93
CA GLY A 269 -7.24 6.77 -31.86
C GLY A 269 -6.46 7.31 -30.66
N HIS A 270 -7.15 7.86 -29.65
CA HIS A 270 -6.52 8.47 -28.48
C HIS A 270 -6.69 7.68 -27.17
N ILE A 271 -7.44 6.58 -27.19
CA ILE A 271 -7.54 5.69 -26.03
C ILE A 271 -6.53 4.55 -26.18
N ASP A 272 -5.70 4.36 -25.15
CA ASP A 272 -4.87 3.17 -24.99
C ASP A 272 -5.74 2.04 -24.42
N SER A 273 -6.09 1.08 -25.28
CA SER A 273 -6.92 -0.05 -24.88
C SER A 273 -6.17 -1.10 -24.06
N SER A 274 -4.84 -0.99 -23.89
CA SER A 274 -4.03 -1.96 -23.15
C SER A 274 -3.81 -1.62 -21.67
N ARG A 275 -4.35 -0.47 -21.25
CA ARG A 275 -4.14 0.11 -19.92
C ARG A 275 -5.46 0.67 -19.39
N ILE A 276 -6.30 -0.24 -18.90
CA ILE A 276 -7.65 0.06 -18.42
C ILE A 276 -7.75 -0.15 -16.91
N THR A 277 -8.28 0.86 -16.23
CA THR A 277 -8.65 0.79 -14.81
C THR A 277 -10.16 0.80 -14.66
N TRP A 278 -10.70 -0.14 -13.88
CA TRP A 278 -12.11 -0.14 -13.49
C TRP A 278 -12.28 0.28 -12.04
N ILE A 279 -13.15 1.26 -11.81
CA ILE A 279 -13.55 1.73 -10.49
C ILE A 279 -15.06 1.54 -10.37
N GLY A 280 -15.52 0.88 -9.32
CA GLY A 280 -16.94 0.73 -9.04
C GLY A 280 -17.30 1.26 -7.67
N HIS A 281 -18.50 1.81 -7.49
CA HIS A 281 -19.01 2.24 -6.17
C HIS A 281 -20.24 1.42 -5.77
N SER A 282 -20.33 0.91 -4.54
CA SER A 282 -21.52 0.22 -4.01
C SER A 282 -21.78 -1.07 -4.80
N ARG A 283 -23.01 -1.27 -5.29
CA ARG A 283 -23.30 -2.33 -6.27
C ARG A 283 -22.45 -2.26 -7.54
N GLY A 284 -21.97 -1.06 -7.92
CA GLY A 284 -21.00 -0.90 -8.99
C GLY A 284 -19.61 -1.42 -8.62
N GLY A 285 -19.22 -1.33 -7.34
CA GLY A 285 -17.97 -1.89 -6.80
C GLY A 285 -17.93 -3.40 -6.89
N GLU A 286 -18.98 -4.07 -6.43
CA GLU A 286 -19.12 -5.52 -6.67
C GLU A 286 -19.23 -5.84 -8.16
N GLY A 287 -19.92 -4.97 -8.92
CA GLY A 287 -20.09 -5.09 -10.37
C GLY A 287 -18.78 -5.15 -11.15
N VAL A 288 -17.78 -4.33 -10.81
CA VAL A 288 -16.47 -4.35 -11.51
C VAL A 288 -15.65 -5.60 -11.17
N ALA A 289 -15.72 -6.09 -9.92
CA ALA A 289 -15.11 -7.37 -9.55
C ALA A 289 -15.76 -8.53 -10.30
N ARG A 290 -17.11 -8.56 -10.35
CA ARG A 290 -17.87 -9.55 -11.13
C ARG A 290 -17.60 -9.44 -12.63
N ALA A 291 -17.43 -8.24 -13.18
CA ALA A 291 -17.11 -8.05 -14.59
C ALA A 291 -15.78 -8.73 -14.95
N TYR A 292 -14.75 -8.53 -14.12
CA TYR A 292 -13.44 -9.16 -14.30
C TYR A 292 -13.52 -10.69 -14.22
N ASP A 293 -14.17 -11.19 -13.17
CA ASP A 293 -14.45 -12.62 -12.95
C ASP A 293 -15.14 -13.27 -14.18
N ARG A 294 -16.14 -12.61 -14.77
CA ARG A 294 -16.85 -13.12 -15.96
C ARG A 294 -15.96 -13.25 -17.19
N ILE A 295 -14.99 -12.37 -17.39
CA ILE A 295 -14.04 -12.49 -18.50
C ILE A 295 -13.10 -13.66 -18.24
N LEU A 296 -12.54 -13.74 -17.04
CA LEU A 296 -11.62 -14.80 -16.64
C LEU A 296 -12.25 -16.20 -16.79
N ASP A 297 -13.50 -16.35 -16.34
CA ASP A 297 -14.26 -17.60 -16.42
C ASP A 297 -14.78 -17.94 -17.83
N GLY A 298 -14.60 -17.03 -18.80
CA GLY A 298 -15.14 -17.17 -20.16
C GLY A 298 -16.66 -17.02 -20.23
N ALA A 299 -17.30 -16.49 -19.20
CA ALA A 299 -18.73 -16.14 -19.17
C ALA A 299 -19.04 -14.86 -19.96
N TRP A 300 -18.01 -14.08 -20.29
CA TRP A 300 -18.05 -12.95 -21.22
C TRP A 300 -16.80 -12.95 -22.11
N THR A 301 -16.95 -12.59 -23.38
CA THR A 301 -15.83 -12.38 -24.30
C THR A 301 -15.94 -10.96 -24.82
N PRO A 302 -15.06 -10.04 -24.38
CA PRO A 302 -15.11 -8.68 -24.89
C PRO A 302 -14.72 -8.60 -26.37
N VAL A 303 -15.15 -7.52 -27.02
CA VAL A 303 -14.95 -7.31 -28.46
C VAL A 303 -13.72 -6.45 -28.75
N ASN A 304 -13.50 -5.40 -27.97
CA ASN A 304 -12.50 -4.37 -28.21
C ASN A 304 -11.37 -4.33 -27.17
N TYR A 305 -11.38 -5.26 -26.21
CA TYR A 305 -10.34 -5.44 -25.20
C TYR A 305 -10.28 -6.91 -24.76
N SER A 306 -9.34 -7.23 -23.89
CA SER A 306 -9.07 -8.54 -23.33
C SER A 306 -8.87 -8.45 -21.81
N LEU A 307 -8.72 -9.59 -21.14
CA LEU A 307 -8.50 -9.61 -19.70
C LEU A 307 -7.21 -8.88 -19.30
N ASP A 308 -6.13 -9.10 -20.05
CA ASP A 308 -4.80 -8.54 -19.78
C ASP A 308 -4.74 -7.01 -19.95
N ASP A 309 -5.72 -6.43 -20.65
CA ASP A 309 -5.85 -4.99 -20.81
C ASP A 309 -6.37 -4.29 -19.54
N ILE A 310 -6.99 -5.05 -18.61
CA ILE A 310 -7.50 -4.54 -17.33
C ILE A 310 -6.39 -4.66 -16.27
N VAL A 311 -5.72 -3.54 -16.00
CA VAL A 311 -4.51 -3.50 -15.16
C VAL A 311 -4.80 -3.22 -13.68
N LEU A 312 -5.97 -2.67 -13.37
CA LEU A 312 -6.40 -2.34 -12.01
C LEU A 312 -7.93 -2.41 -11.88
N VAL A 313 -8.42 -3.09 -10.86
CA VAL A 313 -9.83 -3.05 -10.44
C VAL A 313 -9.92 -2.47 -9.04
N SER A 314 -10.83 -1.53 -8.83
CA SER A 314 -11.03 -0.86 -7.55
C SER A 314 -12.48 -0.77 -7.17
N SER A 315 -12.79 -1.06 -5.90
CA SER A 315 -14.13 -0.95 -5.34
C SER A 315 -14.20 0.11 -4.25
N ILE A 316 -15.15 1.04 -4.38
CA ILE A 316 -15.56 1.99 -3.34
C ILE A 316 -16.78 1.41 -2.64
N ALA A 317 -16.67 1.11 -1.36
CA ALA A 317 -17.74 0.58 -0.52
C ALA A 317 -18.60 -0.51 -1.21
N PRO A 318 -17.98 -1.58 -1.77
CA PRO A 318 -18.72 -2.59 -2.51
C PRO A 318 -19.70 -3.37 -1.63
N THR A 319 -20.82 -3.78 -2.23
CA THR A 319 -21.67 -4.83 -1.68
C THR A 319 -21.04 -6.21 -1.88
N ASP A 320 -21.63 -7.25 -1.28
CA ASP A 320 -21.25 -8.65 -1.50
C ASP A 320 -22.46 -9.58 -1.70
N PHE A 321 -23.32 -9.24 -2.66
CA PHE A 321 -24.54 -9.99 -3.00
C PHE A 321 -24.28 -11.40 -3.56
N LEU A 322 -23.27 -11.56 -4.43
CA LEU A 322 -23.20 -12.78 -5.25
C LEU A 322 -22.49 -13.96 -4.60
N GLY A 323 -21.66 -13.76 -3.58
CA GLY A 323 -20.95 -14.92 -3.04
C GLY A 323 -19.49 -15.01 -3.44
N THR A 324 -18.81 -15.94 -2.78
CA THR A 324 -17.53 -16.52 -3.21
C THR A 324 -17.55 -17.16 -4.59
N ALA A 325 -18.75 -17.42 -5.13
CA ALA A 325 -18.93 -18.12 -6.39
C ALA A 325 -18.79 -17.24 -7.65
N SER A 326 -18.87 -15.90 -7.51
CA SER A 326 -18.99 -15.02 -8.69
C SER A 326 -18.34 -13.64 -8.56
N SER A 327 -18.15 -13.09 -7.35
CA SER A 327 -17.56 -11.76 -7.17
C SER A 327 -16.17 -11.87 -6.57
N ASN A 328 -15.21 -12.30 -7.40
CA ASN A 328 -13.81 -12.46 -7.02
C ASN A 328 -12.90 -11.59 -7.94
N PRO A 329 -12.08 -10.68 -7.38
CA PRO A 329 -11.08 -9.96 -8.18
C PRO A 329 -10.00 -10.86 -8.81
N HIS A 330 -9.78 -12.07 -8.29
CA HIS A 330 -8.72 -12.99 -8.69
C HIS A 330 -7.33 -12.35 -8.63
N GLY A 331 -6.49 -12.54 -9.63
CA GLY A 331 -5.09 -12.08 -9.66
C GLY A 331 -4.90 -10.65 -10.18
N VAL A 332 -5.96 -9.91 -10.50
CA VAL A 332 -5.82 -8.51 -10.93
C VAL A 332 -5.29 -7.67 -9.77
N ASN A 333 -4.52 -6.62 -10.06
CA ASN A 333 -4.22 -5.62 -9.04
C ASN A 333 -5.54 -5.05 -8.53
N TYR A 334 -5.78 -5.14 -7.22
CA TYR A 334 -7.07 -4.84 -6.62
C TYR A 334 -6.95 -3.79 -5.52
N HIS A 335 -7.85 -2.80 -5.55
CA HIS A 335 -7.95 -1.81 -4.50
C HIS A 335 -9.36 -1.73 -3.90
N PHE A 336 -9.41 -1.37 -2.62
CA PHE A 336 -10.63 -1.21 -1.85
C PHE A 336 -10.61 0.12 -1.07
N LEU A 337 -11.58 0.99 -1.32
CA LEU A 337 -11.79 2.25 -0.58
C LEU A 337 -13.09 2.18 0.21
N TYR A 338 -13.05 2.46 1.51
CA TYR A 338 -14.23 2.32 2.35
C TYR A 338 -14.23 3.29 3.54
N GLY A 339 -15.43 3.73 3.94
CA GLY A 339 -15.62 4.68 5.04
C GLY A 339 -16.16 3.99 6.29
N SER A 340 -15.55 4.25 7.44
CA SER A 340 -15.97 3.62 8.71
C SER A 340 -17.38 4.02 9.18
N ALA A 341 -17.88 5.16 8.69
CA ALA A 341 -19.18 5.71 9.01
C ALA A 341 -20.23 5.46 7.92
N ASP A 342 -19.95 4.57 6.97
CA ASP A 342 -20.88 4.13 5.92
C ASP A 342 -22.20 3.63 6.55
N GLY A 343 -23.30 4.29 6.22
CA GLY A 343 -24.63 4.00 6.74
C GLY A 343 -25.43 3.00 5.90
N ASP A 344 -25.03 2.75 4.65
CA ASP A 344 -25.72 1.89 3.69
C ASP A 344 -25.09 0.50 3.65
N VAL A 345 -23.84 0.40 3.18
CA VAL A 345 -23.06 -0.83 3.17
C VAL A 345 -22.29 -0.87 4.48
N CYS A 346 -23.02 -1.06 5.59
CA CYS A 346 -22.53 -0.70 6.92
C CYS A 346 -21.34 -1.49 7.49
N GLY A 347 -20.90 -2.58 6.89
CA GLY A 347 -19.86 -3.42 7.50
C GLY A 347 -20.33 -4.14 8.77
N CYS A 348 -21.65 -4.19 8.94
CA CYS A 348 -22.35 -4.69 10.10
C CYS A 348 -22.33 -6.23 10.14
N PRO A 349 -22.39 -6.84 11.35
CA PRO A 349 -22.19 -8.27 11.52
C PRO A 349 -23.41 -9.12 11.15
N ASP A 350 -24.58 -8.52 10.96
CA ASP A 350 -25.85 -9.23 10.73
C ASP A 350 -26.20 -9.46 9.25
N ASN A 351 -25.35 -8.99 8.34
CA ASN A 351 -25.60 -9.07 6.90
C ASN A 351 -24.32 -9.13 6.07
N ASP A 352 -23.99 -10.31 5.53
CA ASP A 352 -22.84 -10.52 4.63
C ASP A 352 -22.83 -9.57 3.43
N ILE A 353 -24.00 -9.15 2.91
CA ILE A 353 -24.08 -8.26 1.75
C ILE A 353 -23.44 -6.90 2.05
N ALA A 354 -23.48 -6.48 3.32
CA ALA A 354 -22.92 -5.21 3.78
C ALA A 354 -21.47 -5.33 4.24
N GLN A 355 -20.86 -6.52 4.19
CA GLN A 355 -19.48 -6.75 4.66
C GLN A 355 -18.48 -6.58 3.50
N ALA A 356 -18.18 -5.33 3.20
CA ALA A 356 -17.44 -4.92 2.00
C ALA A 356 -16.02 -5.55 1.89
N PHE A 357 -15.36 -5.81 3.03
CA PHE A 357 -14.03 -6.43 3.06
C PHE A 357 -13.99 -7.85 2.48
N HIS A 358 -15.13 -8.53 2.37
CA HIS A 358 -15.20 -9.83 1.71
C HIS A 358 -14.65 -9.83 0.28
N ILE A 359 -14.90 -8.77 -0.49
CA ILE A 359 -14.40 -8.67 -1.87
C ILE A 359 -12.89 -8.44 -1.86
N PHE A 360 -12.40 -7.60 -0.94
CA PHE A 360 -10.96 -7.39 -0.71
C PHE A 360 -10.25 -8.68 -0.35
N GLU A 361 -10.85 -9.48 0.53
CA GLU A 361 -10.24 -10.71 1.02
C GLU A 361 -10.18 -11.85 0.01
N ARG A 362 -10.96 -11.75 -1.07
CA ARG A 362 -10.91 -12.70 -2.19
C ARG A 362 -9.88 -12.36 -3.25
N ALA A 363 -9.38 -11.12 -3.27
CA ALA A 363 -8.30 -10.77 -4.17
C ALA A 363 -7.05 -11.62 -3.86
N THR A 364 -6.46 -12.18 -4.91
CA THR A 364 -5.29 -13.08 -4.83
C THR A 364 -4.04 -12.50 -5.50
N GLY A 365 -4.17 -11.37 -6.19
CA GLY A 365 -3.04 -10.62 -6.75
C GLY A 365 -2.49 -9.61 -5.75
N PHE A 366 -1.86 -8.54 -6.24
CA PHE A 366 -1.58 -7.38 -5.38
C PHE A 366 -2.90 -6.80 -4.90
N ARG A 367 -3.01 -6.52 -3.60
CA ARG A 367 -4.22 -5.94 -3.02
C ARG A 367 -3.90 -4.82 -2.03
N GLN A 368 -4.71 -3.77 -2.08
CA GLN A 368 -4.65 -2.64 -1.16
C GLN A 368 -6.00 -2.23 -0.59
N SER A 369 -6.02 -1.80 0.66
CA SER A 369 -7.18 -1.18 1.29
C SER A 369 -6.86 0.25 1.75
N THR A 370 -7.85 1.13 1.63
CA THR A 370 -7.83 2.49 2.18
C THR A 370 -9.12 2.66 2.96
N TYR A 371 -9.02 2.54 4.28
CA TYR A 371 -10.14 2.61 5.19
C TYR A 371 -10.14 3.95 5.92
N VAL A 372 -11.13 4.80 5.63
CA VAL A 372 -11.16 6.20 6.04
C VAL A 372 -12.11 6.38 7.21
N GLN A 373 -11.58 6.73 8.38
CA GLN A 373 -12.45 6.93 9.53
C GLN A 373 -13.30 8.20 9.40
N GLY A 374 -14.59 8.08 9.69
CA GLY A 374 -15.54 9.19 9.67
C GLY A 374 -16.08 9.58 8.29
N ALA A 375 -15.68 8.88 7.23
CA ALA A 375 -16.29 8.99 5.91
C ALA A 375 -17.55 8.12 5.83
N ASP A 376 -18.61 8.65 5.19
CA ASP A 376 -19.82 7.90 4.88
C ASP A 376 -19.80 7.26 3.47
N HIS A 377 -20.89 6.59 3.07
CA HIS A 377 -20.99 5.94 1.76
C HIS A 377 -20.92 6.96 0.61
N ASN A 378 -21.61 8.09 0.79
CA ASN A 378 -21.85 9.08 -0.24
C ASN A 378 -20.84 10.23 -0.30
N ASP A 379 -19.87 10.22 0.60
CA ASP A 379 -18.75 11.15 0.64
C ASP A 379 -17.82 10.95 -0.57
N PHE A 380 -17.76 9.73 -1.13
CA PHE A 380 -16.99 9.41 -2.34
C PHE A 380 -17.76 9.65 -3.66
N ASN A 381 -18.82 10.46 -3.63
CA ASN A 381 -19.48 11.00 -4.80
C ASN A 381 -19.94 12.45 -4.53
N CYS A 382 -20.38 13.21 -5.53
CA CYS A 382 -20.68 14.64 -5.31
C CYS A 382 -21.97 14.94 -4.56
N CYS A 383 -22.95 14.03 -4.61
CA CYS A 383 -24.35 14.47 -4.62
C CYS A 383 -25.34 13.49 -3.96
N GLY A 384 -24.88 12.32 -3.51
CA GLY A 384 -25.65 11.43 -2.66
C GLY A 384 -26.09 12.14 -1.37
N PHE A 385 -27.14 11.61 -0.76
CA PHE A 385 -27.55 12.11 0.55
C PHE A 385 -26.51 11.71 1.59
N ASP A 386 -26.38 12.51 2.64
CA ASP A 386 -25.53 12.22 3.79
C ASP A 386 -26.14 11.06 4.58
N ASP A 387 -25.44 9.93 4.58
CA ASP A 387 -25.82 8.70 5.28
C ASP A 387 -24.91 8.40 6.48
N PHE A 388 -24.15 9.40 6.91
CA PHE A 388 -23.21 9.29 8.02
C PHE A 388 -23.82 8.60 9.24
N THR A 389 -23.17 7.52 9.65
CA THR A 389 -23.51 6.78 10.85
C THR A 389 -22.27 6.62 11.72
N GLY A 390 -22.01 7.61 12.57
CA GLY A 390 -20.88 7.60 13.48
C GLY A 390 -21.09 8.49 14.71
N PRO A 391 -20.09 8.60 15.61
CA PRO A 391 -20.16 9.50 16.74
C PRO A 391 -20.35 10.96 16.32
N PRO A 392 -21.18 11.75 17.02
CA PRO A 392 -21.36 13.16 16.72
C PRO A 392 -20.02 13.93 16.68
N GLY A 393 -19.80 14.69 15.62
CA GLY A 393 -18.60 15.52 15.44
C GLY A 393 -17.39 14.82 14.82
N THR A 394 -17.53 13.57 14.37
CA THR A 394 -16.45 12.80 13.72
C THR A 394 -16.62 12.63 12.21
N ALA A 395 -17.69 13.16 11.63
CA ALA A 395 -17.88 13.17 10.18
C ALA A 395 -16.80 14.05 9.52
N ILE A 396 -16.00 13.46 8.63
CA ILE A 396 -15.00 14.23 7.85
C ILE A 396 -15.65 14.94 6.67
N GLY A 397 -16.74 14.36 6.16
CA GLY A 397 -17.53 14.86 5.06
C GLY A 397 -16.85 14.77 3.69
N ARG A 398 -17.68 14.90 2.68
CA ARG A 398 -17.37 14.76 1.26
C ARG A 398 -16.11 15.46 0.79
N GLU A 399 -15.88 16.70 1.20
CA GLU A 399 -14.70 17.44 0.71
C GLU A 399 -13.41 16.71 1.09
N GLU A 400 -13.30 16.28 2.34
CA GLU A 400 -12.11 15.64 2.88
C GLU A 400 -11.95 14.20 2.38
N ALA A 401 -13.02 13.42 2.39
CA ALA A 401 -13.04 12.08 1.81
C ALA A 401 -12.63 12.08 0.33
N GLN A 402 -13.02 13.11 -0.43
CA GLN A 402 -12.61 13.27 -1.83
C GLN A 402 -11.15 13.69 -1.99
N ARG A 403 -10.52 14.34 -1.00
CA ARG A 403 -9.07 14.58 -1.03
C ARG A 403 -8.31 13.26 -0.87
N VAL A 404 -8.73 12.41 0.06
CA VAL A 404 -8.20 11.04 0.21
C VAL A 404 -8.38 10.27 -1.09
N ALA A 405 -9.61 10.23 -1.64
CA ALA A 405 -9.90 9.52 -2.87
C ALA A 405 -9.05 10.01 -4.06
N LYS A 406 -8.91 11.32 -4.27
CA LYS A 406 -8.06 11.87 -5.34
C LYS A 406 -6.62 11.37 -5.22
N ALA A 407 -6.04 11.51 -4.03
CA ALA A 407 -4.65 11.16 -3.83
C ALA A 407 -4.39 9.66 -3.99
N VAL A 408 -5.20 8.80 -3.36
CA VAL A 408 -5.00 7.35 -3.46
C VAL A 408 -5.24 6.84 -4.89
N TYR A 409 -6.28 7.33 -5.59
CA TYR A 409 -6.51 6.92 -6.98
C TYR A 409 -5.42 7.40 -7.92
N LEU A 410 -4.89 8.61 -7.71
CA LEU A 410 -3.77 9.08 -8.49
C LEU A 410 -2.52 8.21 -8.26
N ALA A 411 -2.19 7.89 -7.00
CA ALA A 411 -1.08 6.99 -6.66
C ALA A 411 -1.26 5.59 -7.26
N LEU A 412 -2.45 4.98 -7.11
CA LEU A 412 -2.76 3.66 -7.66
C LEU A 412 -2.61 3.60 -9.18
N VAL A 413 -3.23 4.56 -9.89
CA VAL A 413 -3.17 4.57 -11.36
C VAL A 413 -1.73 4.84 -11.79
N LYS A 414 -1.00 5.76 -11.16
CA LYS A 414 0.41 6.02 -11.48
C LYS A 414 1.29 4.79 -11.25
N HIS A 415 1.09 4.07 -10.15
CA HIS A 415 1.85 2.86 -9.85
C HIS A 415 1.58 1.75 -10.86
N TYR A 416 0.31 1.37 -11.05
CA TYR A 416 -0.04 0.18 -11.83
C TYR A 416 -0.17 0.41 -13.33
N VAL A 417 -0.45 1.64 -13.77
CA VAL A 417 -0.67 1.97 -15.18
C VAL A 417 0.56 2.58 -15.84
N ASP A 418 1.27 3.43 -15.10
CA ASP A 418 2.45 4.16 -15.63
C ASP A 418 3.77 3.56 -15.13
N GLY A 419 3.75 2.70 -14.11
CA GLY A 419 4.97 2.16 -13.49
C GLY A 419 5.71 3.19 -12.66
N ASN A 420 5.03 4.23 -12.16
CA ASN A 420 5.66 5.25 -11.33
C ASN A 420 6.13 4.63 -10.01
N ILE A 421 7.44 4.64 -9.81
CA ILE A 421 8.12 4.00 -8.68
C ILE A 421 7.69 4.62 -7.33
N PRO A 422 7.80 5.94 -7.09
CA PRO A 422 7.50 6.51 -5.78
C PRO A 422 6.01 6.54 -5.42
N ALA A 423 5.10 6.30 -6.39
CA ALA A 423 3.68 6.18 -6.11
C ALA A 423 3.35 5.07 -5.12
N LYS A 424 4.14 3.99 -5.11
CA LYS A 424 3.96 2.83 -4.22
C LYS A 424 4.03 3.24 -2.75
N ASP A 425 4.85 4.22 -2.38
CA ASP A 425 5.03 4.65 -0.98
C ASP A 425 3.74 5.20 -0.35
N TYR A 426 2.84 5.81 -1.13
CA TYR A 426 1.52 6.23 -0.64
C TYR A 426 0.53 5.08 -0.43
N LEU A 427 0.88 3.85 -0.83
CA LEU A 427 0.00 2.69 -0.76
C LEU A 427 0.33 1.73 0.39
N TRP A 428 1.53 1.81 0.97
CA TRP A 428 1.96 0.88 2.01
C TRP A 428 2.57 1.54 3.25
N ARG A 429 3.16 2.74 3.14
CA ARG A 429 3.73 3.41 4.32
C ARG A 429 2.62 3.82 5.27
N HIS A 430 2.94 3.82 6.56
CA HIS A 430 2.04 4.30 7.60
C HIS A 430 1.54 5.69 7.27
N TYR A 431 0.23 5.88 7.28
CA TYR A 431 -0.41 7.14 6.90
C TYR A 431 -0.05 8.28 7.87
N GLU A 432 0.26 7.91 9.12
CA GLU A 432 0.74 8.78 10.18
C GLU A 432 2.09 9.39 9.79
N SER A 433 2.98 8.56 9.21
CA SER A 433 4.34 8.90 8.78
C SER A 433 4.41 9.59 7.42
N PHE A 434 3.59 9.14 6.45
CA PHE A 434 3.65 9.58 5.07
C PHE A 434 2.25 9.58 4.46
N LYS A 435 1.72 10.77 4.24
CA LYS A 435 0.38 11.00 3.67
C LYS A 435 0.40 12.13 2.65
N PRO A 436 -0.59 12.20 1.75
CA PRO A 436 -0.74 13.31 0.82
C PRO A 436 -0.90 14.64 1.56
N ILE A 437 -0.12 15.66 1.16
CA ILE A 437 -0.05 16.98 1.81
C ILE A 437 -1.42 17.67 1.86
N GLY A 438 -2.23 17.53 0.79
CA GLY A 438 -3.54 18.14 0.72
C GLY A 438 -4.60 17.50 1.62
N VAL A 439 -4.31 16.34 2.23
CA VAL A 439 -5.22 15.69 3.19
C VAL A 439 -4.98 16.26 4.60
N SER A 440 -6.08 16.50 5.33
CA SER A 440 -6.03 17.03 6.69
C SER A 440 -5.22 16.10 7.60
N PRO A 441 -4.34 16.66 8.47
CA PRO A 441 -3.56 15.86 9.41
C PRO A 441 -4.42 15.13 10.46
N ASN A 442 -5.70 15.48 10.59
CA ASN A 442 -6.64 14.82 11.50
C ASN A 442 -7.43 13.69 10.83
N THR A 443 -7.26 13.48 9.52
CA THR A 443 -7.93 12.39 8.80
C THR A 443 -7.17 11.10 9.08
N ILE A 444 -7.86 10.15 9.69
CA ILE A 444 -7.32 8.82 10.01
C ILE A 444 -7.63 7.88 8.84
N VAL A 445 -6.59 7.26 8.30
CA VAL A 445 -6.68 6.31 7.20
C VAL A 445 -5.87 5.08 7.56
N VAL A 446 -6.56 3.94 7.66
CA VAL A 446 -5.92 2.65 7.88
C VAL A 446 -5.66 2.00 6.52
N SER A 447 -4.43 1.56 6.30
CA SER A 447 -3.99 1.02 5.00
C SER A 447 -3.52 -0.41 5.12
N GLU A 448 -3.98 -1.27 4.20
CA GLU A 448 -3.41 -2.60 3.99
C GLU A 448 -2.74 -2.65 2.63
N TYR A 449 -1.63 -3.37 2.57
CA TYR A 449 -0.90 -3.69 1.36
C TYR A 449 -0.46 -5.15 1.41
N GLU A 450 -0.70 -5.89 0.34
CA GLU A 450 -0.16 -7.23 0.15
C GLU A 450 0.31 -7.42 -1.29
N GLU A 451 1.46 -8.07 -1.43
CA GLU A 451 2.01 -8.46 -2.73
C GLU A 451 1.35 -9.73 -3.25
N GLY A 452 1.18 -9.81 -4.58
CA GLY A 452 0.69 -11.03 -5.22
C GLY A 452 1.68 -12.21 -5.06
N PRO A 453 1.20 -13.45 -5.18
CA PRO A 453 2.01 -14.66 -4.98
C PRO A 453 3.19 -14.79 -5.95
N ASP A 454 3.14 -14.12 -7.09
CA ASP A 454 4.20 -14.12 -8.10
C ASP A 454 5.30 -13.06 -7.85
N SER A 455 5.21 -12.25 -6.78
CA SER A 455 6.25 -11.24 -6.45
C SER A 455 7.58 -11.85 -6.01
N GLY A 456 7.60 -13.13 -5.67
CA GLY A 456 8.72 -13.79 -5.02
C GLY A 456 8.68 -13.69 -3.49
N LYS A 457 7.60 -13.18 -2.91
CA LYS A 457 7.38 -13.18 -1.45
C LYS A 457 7.48 -14.59 -0.86
N PHE A 458 7.85 -14.66 0.42
CA PHE A 458 7.85 -15.88 1.20
C PHE A 458 6.87 -15.77 2.37
N VAL A 459 5.88 -16.65 2.39
CA VAL A 459 4.88 -16.71 3.47
C VAL A 459 5.45 -17.51 4.63
N ILE A 460 5.66 -16.85 5.77
CA ILE A 460 6.02 -17.53 7.02
C ILE A 460 4.75 -18.17 7.58
N ASP A 461 3.69 -17.38 7.75
CA ASP A 461 2.40 -17.87 8.23
C ASP A 461 1.23 -17.06 7.65
N ASP A 462 0.35 -17.73 6.91
CA ASP A 462 -0.89 -17.17 6.41
C ASP A 462 -2.10 -17.63 7.24
N TYR A 463 -1.99 -18.61 8.14
CA TYR A 463 -3.14 -19.18 8.89
C TYR A 463 -4.26 -19.84 8.03
N GLN A 464 -4.23 -19.68 6.71
CA GLN A 464 -5.12 -20.25 5.72
C GLN A 464 -4.71 -21.69 5.36
N SER A 465 -3.47 -21.85 4.91
CA SER A 465 -2.93 -23.07 4.31
C SER A 465 -2.55 -24.13 5.35
N GLN A 466 -2.24 -23.68 6.57
CA GLN A 466 -1.94 -24.54 7.72
C GLN A 466 -2.59 -24.00 9.00
N PRO A 467 -3.91 -24.21 9.23
CA PRO A 467 -4.58 -23.75 10.44
C PRO A 467 -4.16 -24.57 11.66
N SER A 468 -3.05 -24.19 12.30
CA SER A 468 -2.50 -24.82 13.49
C SER A 468 -1.71 -23.85 14.38
N LEU A 469 -2.15 -23.73 15.64
CA LEU A 469 -1.45 -23.00 16.71
C LEU A 469 -0.01 -23.44 17.00
N TRP A 470 0.47 -24.53 16.41
CA TRP A 470 1.77 -25.13 16.71
C TRP A 470 2.66 -25.26 15.46
N ARG A 471 2.16 -24.84 14.29
CA ARG A 471 2.88 -24.98 13.02
C ARG A 471 2.47 -23.87 12.06
N SER A 472 3.44 -23.08 11.64
CA SER A 472 3.23 -22.05 10.63
C SER A 472 3.02 -22.65 9.24
N SER A 473 2.50 -21.84 8.34
CA SER A 473 2.20 -22.18 6.94
C SER A 473 3.43 -22.62 6.14
N SER A 474 4.59 -22.01 6.38
CA SER A 474 5.90 -22.46 5.86
C SER A 474 6.36 -23.81 6.43
N GLY A 475 5.68 -24.36 7.44
CA GLY A 475 6.00 -25.62 8.08
C GLY A 475 6.93 -25.51 9.29
N GLY A 476 7.35 -24.30 9.65
CA GLY A 476 8.03 -23.99 10.89
C GLY A 476 7.18 -24.39 12.09
N ARG A 477 7.80 -24.87 13.18
CA ARG A 477 7.05 -25.09 14.43
C ARG A 477 6.85 -23.73 15.09
N VAL A 478 5.63 -23.40 15.53
CA VAL A 478 5.41 -22.25 16.43
C VAL A 478 6.03 -22.66 17.77
N VAL A 479 7.28 -22.27 17.97
CA VAL A 479 8.01 -22.62 19.17
C VAL A 479 7.67 -21.57 20.21
N ARG A 480 6.70 -21.90 21.06
CA ARG A 480 6.33 -21.17 22.29
C ARG A 480 5.62 -19.84 22.03
N TYR A 481 4.63 -19.61 22.87
CA TYR A 481 3.98 -18.31 23.02
C TYR A 481 3.69 -18.09 24.50
N ARG A 482 3.58 -16.83 24.88
CA ARG A 482 3.04 -16.39 26.17
C ARG A 482 2.09 -15.22 25.89
N VAL A 483 0.90 -15.55 25.45
CA VAL A 483 -0.23 -14.63 25.26
C VAL A 483 -1.49 -15.34 25.72
N ALA A 484 -2.51 -14.57 26.12
CA ALA A 484 -3.79 -15.13 26.54
C ALA A 484 -4.74 -15.33 25.34
N ASP A 485 -5.65 -16.30 25.47
CA ASP A 485 -6.78 -16.50 24.55
C ASP A 485 -6.41 -16.56 23.05
N LEU A 486 -5.23 -17.11 22.74
CA LEU A 486 -4.77 -17.33 21.37
C LEU A 486 -5.69 -18.35 20.66
N LYS A 487 -6.23 -17.95 19.52
CA LYS A 487 -7.07 -18.80 18.68
C LYS A 487 -6.87 -18.46 17.21
N GLU A 488 -6.86 -19.50 16.39
CA GLU A 488 -6.95 -19.37 14.93
C GLU A 488 -8.36 -19.75 14.46
N GLY A 489 -8.84 -19.07 13.42
CA GLY A 489 -10.22 -19.17 12.98
C GLY A 489 -10.46 -18.44 11.69
N LEU A 490 -11.68 -18.58 11.18
CA LEU A 490 -12.18 -17.76 10.09
C LEU A 490 -12.31 -16.31 10.60
N LEU A 491 -12.03 -15.31 9.76
CA LEU A 491 -12.17 -13.91 10.14
C LEU A 491 -13.63 -13.43 10.03
N ASP A 492 -14.51 -14.10 10.77
CA ASP A 492 -15.95 -13.86 10.81
C ASP A 492 -16.47 -13.65 12.25
N ASP A 493 -17.47 -12.80 12.38
CA ASP A 493 -18.25 -12.59 13.61
C ASP A 493 -19.28 -13.71 13.75
N ASN A 494 -19.28 -14.42 14.88
CA ASN A 494 -20.05 -15.66 15.01
C ASN A 494 -21.51 -15.45 15.45
N ASN A 495 -21.91 -14.22 15.79
CA ASN A 495 -23.17 -14.01 16.50
C ASN A 495 -23.99 -12.79 16.05
N THR A 496 -23.64 -12.17 14.90
CA THR A 496 -24.35 -11.02 14.30
C THR A 496 -24.37 -9.77 15.18
N ASN A 497 -23.43 -9.66 16.13
CA ASN A 497 -23.45 -8.62 17.14
C ASN A 497 -22.04 -8.35 17.64
N PHE A 498 -21.62 -7.09 17.58
CA PHE A 498 -20.29 -6.66 18.00
C PHE A 498 -20.12 -6.57 19.54
N SER A 499 -21.10 -6.98 20.34
CA SER A 499 -20.94 -7.07 21.79
C SER A 499 -19.91 -8.15 22.14
N TRP A 500 -18.76 -7.72 22.65
CA TRP A 500 -17.73 -8.66 23.08
C TRP A 500 -18.25 -9.71 24.07
N ILE A 501 -18.10 -10.97 23.71
CA ILE A 501 -18.31 -12.14 24.57
C ILE A 501 -17.20 -13.15 24.35
N THR A 502 -16.80 -13.87 25.40
CA THR A 502 -15.68 -14.84 25.31
C THR A 502 -15.97 -16.04 24.41
N SER A 503 -17.24 -16.36 24.15
CA SER A 503 -17.61 -17.40 23.19
C SER A 503 -17.45 -16.98 21.73
N ASP A 504 -17.24 -15.70 21.46
CA ASP A 504 -16.98 -15.15 20.13
C ASP A 504 -15.62 -14.42 20.06
N PRO A 505 -14.52 -15.18 19.98
CA PRO A 505 -13.18 -14.62 20.03
C PRO A 505 -12.79 -13.76 18.83
N PHE A 506 -13.55 -13.82 17.73
CA PHE A 506 -13.38 -13.05 16.49
C PHE A 506 -14.42 -11.92 16.36
N ASN A 507 -15.07 -11.52 17.46
CA ASN A 507 -16.00 -10.38 17.51
C ASN A 507 -15.47 -9.17 16.72
N GLY A 508 -16.29 -8.64 15.81
CA GLY A 508 -15.91 -7.51 14.95
C GLY A 508 -15.25 -7.86 13.63
N MET A 509 -14.89 -9.12 13.40
CA MET A 509 -14.33 -9.55 12.12
C MET A 509 -15.45 -9.68 11.09
N THR A 510 -15.36 -8.90 10.01
CA THR A 510 -16.31 -8.91 8.87
C THR A 510 -15.55 -9.06 7.56
N ARG A 511 -14.53 -9.93 7.61
CA ARG A 511 -13.53 -10.12 6.56
C ARG A 511 -13.81 -11.40 5.77
N ALA A 512 -14.49 -12.36 6.38
CA ALA A 512 -14.92 -13.59 5.75
C ALA A 512 -16.38 -13.88 6.06
N ARG A 513 -17.10 -14.46 5.09
CA ARG A 513 -18.35 -15.17 5.34
C ARG A 513 -18.07 -16.65 5.56
N THR A 514 -19.07 -17.40 6.03
CA THR A 514 -18.95 -18.86 6.27
C THR A 514 -18.50 -19.71 5.06
N SER A 515 -18.64 -19.22 3.83
CA SER A 515 -18.17 -19.88 2.60
C SER A 515 -16.81 -19.39 2.10
N ASP A 516 -16.23 -18.37 2.72
CA ASP A 516 -14.87 -17.89 2.46
C ASP A 516 -13.84 -18.77 3.22
N SER A 517 -12.57 -18.57 2.90
CA SER A 517 -11.44 -19.29 3.52
C SER A 517 -10.48 -18.39 4.30
N THR A 518 -10.73 -17.08 4.34
CA THR A 518 -9.84 -16.11 4.99
C THR A 518 -9.84 -16.30 6.50
N ARG A 519 -8.65 -16.54 7.02
CA ARG A 519 -8.40 -16.94 8.40
C ARG A 519 -7.41 -15.97 9.02
N GLY A 520 -7.13 -16.18 10.30
CA GLY A 520 -6.12 -15.43 11.02
C GLY A 520 -6.08 -15.88 12.47
N ALA A 521 -5.23 -15.23 13.24
CA ALA A 521 -5.11 -15.45 14.67
C ALA A 521 -5.66 -14.27 15.46
N VAL A 522 -6.22 -14.55 16.64
CA VAL A 522 -6.61 -13.55 17.64
C VAL A 522 -6.05 -13.93 18.99
N PHE A 523 -5.55 -12.95 19.74
CA PHE A 523 -5.00 -13.15 21.08
C PHE A 523 -5.11 -11.88 21.92
N SER A 524 -4.95 -12.04 23.23
CA SER A 524 -5.01 -10.96 24.21
C SER A 524 -3.63 -10.73 24.81
N VAL A 525 -3.25 -9.46 24.94
CA VAL A 525 -2.04 -9.02 25.64
C VAL A 525 -2.46 -8.26 26.89
N SER A 526 -2.04 -8.72 28.07
CA SER A 526 -2.39 -8.12 29.38
C SER A 526 -1.15 -7.58 30.12
N PRO A 527 -1.27 -6.58 31.02
CA PRO A 527 -0.20 -6.17 31.94
C PRO A 527 0.30 -7.29 32.83
N ASP A 528 -0.58 -8.25 33.12
CA ASP A 528 -0.32 -9.31 34.08
C ASP A 528 0.45 -10.50 33.48
N ASP A 529 0.63 -10.54 32.15
CA ASP A 529 1.24 -11.68 31.44
C ASP A 529 2.80 -11.65 31.46
N GLY A 530 3.40 -10.61 32.03
CA GLY A 530 4.84 -10.32 31.89
C GLY A 530 5.19 -9.90 30.44
N ASN A 531 6.42 -10.14 29.99
CA ASN A 531 6.81 -9.94 28.58
C ASN A 531 6.15 -11.02 27.71
N GLY A 532 4.94 -10.79 27.20
CA GLY A 532 4.27 -11.70 26.29
C GLY A 532 5.09 -11.91 25.01
N PHE A 533 4.85 -13.00 24.30
CA PHE A 533 5.48 -13.20 22.99
C PHE A 533 4.76 -14.25 22.14
N ILE A 534 4.97 -14.19 20.82
CA ILE A 534 4.71 -15.27 19.86
C ILE A 534 5.98 -15.45 19.03
N GLN A 535 6.43 -16.70 18.84
CA GLN A 535 7.63 -17.02 18.10
C GLN A 535 7.33 -17.98 16.94
N TRP A 536 7.76 -17.59 15.74
CA TRP A 536 7.79 -18.42 14.54
C TRP A 536 9.21 -18.90 14.31
N GLN A 537 9.40 -20.22 14.35
CA GLN A 537 10.67 -20.81 13.93
C GLN A 537 10.76 -20.78 12.40
N ILE A 538 11.87 -20.29 11.87
CA ILE A 538 12.15 -20.31 10.44
C ILE A 538 12.72 -21.67 10.04
N ILE A 539 12.24 -22.20 8.92
CA ILE A 539 12.76 -23.46 8.35
C ILE A 539 14.16 -23.23 7.77
N PRO A 540 15.08 -24.21 7.85
CA PRO A 540 16.45 -24.03 7.37
C PRO A 540 16.55 -23.61 5.90
N GLU A 541 15.60 -24.02 5.05
CA GLU A 541 15.58 -23.69 3.64
C GLU A 541 15.18 -22.23 3.34
N ALA A 542 14.65 -21.52 4.33
CA ALA A 542 14.20 -20.13 4.22
C ALA A 542 14.90 -19.20 5.23
N SER A 543 16.04 -19.61 5.80
CA SER A 543 16.76 -18.81 6.79
C SER A 543 17.45 -17.58 6.20
N ASP A 544 17.72 -17.57 4.89
CA ASP A 544 18.32 -16.41 4.23
C ASP A 544 17.28 -15.31 3.99
N PHE A 545 17.26 -14.33 4.89
CA PHE A 545 16.41 -13.15 4.81
C PHE A 545 17.07 -12.03 3.98
N SER A 546 18.36 -12.12 3.65
CA SER A 546 19.09 -11.07 2.92
C SER A 546 18.63 -10.87 1.48
N GLN A 547 17.91 -11.85 0.93
CA GLN A 547 17.28 -11.79 -0.40
C GLN A 547 15.96 -11.00 -0.43
N PHE A 548 15.40 -10.65 0.73
CA PHE A 548 14.14 -9.92 0.86
C PHE A 548 14.40 -8.49 1.35
N LYS A 549 13.45 -7.60 1.11
CA LYS A 549 13.55 -6.20 1.54
C LYS A 549 12.82 -5.93 2.85
N TYR A 550 11.62 -6.48 3.04
CA TYR A 550 10.81 -6.24 4.23
C TYR A 550 10.31 -7.53 4.87
N LEU A 551 10.26 -7.53 6.20
CA LEU A 551 9.35 -8.37 6.97
C LEU A 551 8.01 -7.65 7.05
N SER A 552 6.94 -8.30 6.61
CA SER A 552 5.59 -7.75 6.52
C SER A 552 4.62 -8.58 7.37
N PHE A 553 3.64 -7.93 7.99
CA PHE A 553 2.49 -8.60 8.59
C PHE A 553 1.31 -7.63 8.68
N ARG A 554 0.07 -8.13 8.70
CA ARG A 554 -1.08 -7.28 8.99
C ARG A 554 -1.69 -7.61 10.34
N ALA A 555 -2.15 -6.58 11.04
CA ALA A 555 -2.80 -6.76 12.33
C ALA A 555 -3.90 -5.72 12.56
N CYS A 556 -4.81 -6.02 13.48
CA CYS A 556 -5.90 -5.14 13.86
C CYS A 556 -6.11 -5.17 15.37
N GLN A 557 -6.75 -4.14 15.92
CA GLN A 557 -7.28 -4.19 17.28
C GLN A 557 -8.68 -4.81 17.30
N GLY A 558 -8.95 -5.66 18.30
CA GLY A 558 -10.27 -6.26 18.50
C GLY A 558 -11.27 -5.25 19.06
N THR A 559 -12.31 -4.94 18.28
CA THR A 559 -13.38 -4.00 18.61
C THR A 559 -14.09 -4.35 19.91
N ARG A 560 -14.45 -3.33 20.70
CA ARG A 560 -15.25 -3.41 21.94
C ARG A 560 -14.70 -4.35 23.03
N HIS A 561 -13.54 -4.95 22.84
CA HIS A 561 -12.90 -5.79 23.86
C HIS A 561 -12.51 -4.93 25.08
N PRO A 562 -12.68 -5.41 26.32
CA PRO A 562 -12.32 -4.65 27.52
C PRO A 562 -10.87 -4.19 27.57
N LEU A 563 -9.93 -4.99 27.05
CA LEU A 563 -8.51 -4.59 26.95
C LEU A 563 -8.32 -3.44 25.95
N THR A 564 -8.94 -3.52 24.77
CA THR A 564 -8.86 -2.48 23.73
C THR A 564 -9.48 -1.17 24.22
N THR A 565 -10.68 -1.23 24.77
CA THR A 565 -11.47 -0.07 25.21
C THR A 565 -11.02 0.53 26.55
N ALA A 566 -10.16 -0.15 27.31
CA ALA A 566 -9.59 0.40 28.55
C ALA A 566 -8.74 1.66 28.30
N LYS A 567 -8.11 1.75 27.14
CA LYS A 567 -7.36 2.92 26.68
C LYS A 567 -7.37 2.94 25.16
N LEU A 568 -7.97 3.95 24.57
CA LEU A 568 -8.01 4.18 23.12
C LEU A 568 -6.65 4.70 22.58
N GLY A 569 -6.37 4.49 21.29
CA GLY A 569 -5.20 4.93 20.51
C GLY A 569 -4.44 3.77 19.83
N ASP A 570 -3.29 4.03 19.24
CA ASP A 570 -2.54 2.97 18.57
C ASP A 570 -2.02 1.89 19.52
N VAL A 571 -1.83 0.70 18.97
CA VAL A 571 -1.06 -0.38 19.60
C VAL A 571 0.18 -0.67 18.76
N ASN A 572 1.30 -0.89 19.43
CA ASN A 572 2.54 -1.33 18.81
C ASN A 572 3.20 -2.41 19.64
N TRP A 573 4.21 -3.07 19.09
CA TRP A 573 5.07 -4.02 19.78
C TRP A 573 6.44 -4.12 19.12
N ALA A 574 7.36 -4.81 19.80
CA ALA A 574 8.68 -5.09 19.22
C ALA A 574 8.69 -6.37 18.39
N VAL A 575 9.30 -6.30 17.22
CA VAL A 575 9.64 -7.45 16.39
C VAL A 575 11.12 -7.77 16.59
N LEU A 576 11.41 -9.00 17.00
CA LEU A 576 12.74 -9.51 17.30
C LEU A 576 13.10 -10.64 16.33
N LEU A 577 14.22 -10.47 15.64
CA LEU A 577 14.88 -11.52 14.87
C LEU A 577 16.01 -12.15 15.69
N ILE A 578 16.18 -13.47 15.55
CA ILE A 578 17.30 -14.21 16.13
C ILE A 578 18.00 -14.95 14.99
N ASP A 579 19.31 -14.72 14.83
CA ASP A 579 20.13 -15.41 13.83
C ASP A 579 20.58 -16.81 14.30
N GLY A 580 21.26 -17.55 13.42
CA GLY A 580 21.78 -18.90 13.69
C GLY A 580 22.85 -18.95 14.78
N ASN A 581 23.54 -17.83 14.99
CA ASN A 581 24.50 -17.63 16.08
C ASN A 581 23.83 -17.27 17.41
N ASN A 582 22.50 -17.09 17.43
CA ASN A 582 21.66 -16.64 18.54
C ASN A 582 21.91 -15.18 18.95
N ASN A 583 22.38 -14.33 18.02
CA ASN A 583 22.39 -12.90 18.22
C ASN A 583 20.97 -12.34 18.00
N PRO A 584 20.46 -11.50 18.92
CA PRO A 584 19.15 -10.87 18.77
C PRO A 584 19.24 -9.47 18.16
N SER A 585 18.34 -9.12 17.24
CA SER A 585 18.11 -7.72 16.82
C SER A 585 16.61 -7.42 16.82
N PHE A 586 16.20 -6.30 17.40
CA PHE A 586 14.77 -5.97 17.54
C PHE A 586 14.46 -4.52 17.16
N ILE A 587 13.27 -4.31 16.62
CA ILE A 587 12.72 -3.00 16.24
C ILE A 587 11.30 -2.92 16.82
N ASN A 588 10.98 -1.83 17.51
CA ASN A 588 9.57 -1.49 17.78
C ASN A 588 9.10 -0.62 16.62
N PHE A 589 8.10 -1.09 15.87
CA PHE A 589 7.65 -0.43 14.64
C PHE A 589 7.00 0.95 14.88
N SER A 590 6.63 1.28 16.12
CA SER A 590 6.26 2.68 16.46
C SER A 590 7.39 3.69 16.26
N THR A 591 8.63 3.24 16.03
CA THR A 591 9.72 4.14 15.66
C THR A 591 9.51 4.80 14.30
N TYR A 592 8.65 4.25 13.44
CA TYR A 592 8.32 4.78 12.11
C TYR A 592 7.04 5.66 12.14
N ASP A 593 6.74 6.25 13.31
CA ASP A 593 5.56 7.13 13.58
C ASP A 593 4.17 6.52 13.34
N GLY A 594 4.08 5.22 13.05
CA GLY A 594 2.82 4.47 12.90
C GLY A 594 2.47 3.55 14.08
N GLY A 595 1.42 2.75 13.88
CA GLY A 595 0.87 1.84 14.88
C GLY A 595 -0.10 0.85 14.25
N ILE A 596 -0.84 0.11 15.08
CA ILE A 596 -2.08 -0.54 14.66
C ILE A 596 -3.21 0.35 15.18
N GLU A 597 -3.89 1.02 14.26
CA GLU A 597 -4.93 2.01 14.55
C GLU A 597 -6.08 1.42 15.39
N GLU A 598 -6.75 2.27 16.17
CA GLU A 598 -7.92 1.85 16.93
C GLU A 598 -9.19 1.76 16.09
N PRO A 599 -10.14 0.85 16.42
CA PRO A 599 -11.38 0.77 15.66
C PRO A 599 -12.20 2.05 15.79
N TYR A 600 -12.83 2.49 14.71
CA TYR A 600 -13.70 3.66 14.73
C TYR A 600 -14.83 3.51 15.76
N GLN A 601 -15.02 4.51 16.61
CA GLN A 601 -15.87 4.43 17.82
C GLN A 601 -17.39 4.49 17.56
N ARG A 602 -17.87 3.84 16.50
CA ARG A 602 -19.29 3.74 16.14
C ARG A 602 -20.07 2.83 17.10
N THR A 603 -21.35 3.14 17.29
CA THR A 603 -22.29 2.34 18.10
C THR A 603 -23.34 1.67 17.22
N GLY A 604 -24.07 0.70 17.76
CA GLY A 604 -25.04 -0.11 17.03
C GLY A 604 -24.64 -1.59 17.00
N TYR A 605 -25.58 -2.47 16.62
CA TYR A 605 -25.39 -3.92 16.56
C TYR A 605 -24.72 -4.52 17.81
N GLY A 606 -25.11 -4.04 19.00
CA GLY A 606 -24.53 -4.46 20.27
C GLY A 606 -24.31 -3.34 21.29
N SER A 607 -23.74 -3.70 22.44
CA SER A 607 -23.30 -2.76 23.48
C SER A 607 -21.84 -2.35 23.28
N GLY A 608 -21.54 -1.08 23.60
CA GLY A 608 -20.19 -0.52 23.47
C GLY A 608 -20.01 0.33 22.23
N ALA A 609 -18.79 0.85 22.07
CA ALA A 609 -18.35 1.63 20.92
C ALA A 609 -17.11 0.98 20.29
N GLY A 610 -17.02 1.07 18.96
CA GLY A 610 -16.08 0.33 18.12
C GLY A 610 -16.84 -0.33 16.99
N TRP A 611 -16.24 -0.39 15.79
CA TRP A 611 -16.89 -0.93 14.60
C TRP A 611 -16.20 -2.20 14.12
N GLN A 612 -15.70 -2.23 12.89
CA GLN A 612 -15.00 -3.36 12.31
C GLN A 612 -13.58 -3.44 12.87
N ASN A 613 -13.00 -4.64 12.84
CA ASN A 613 -11.58 -4.79 13.13
C ASN A 613 -10.79 -4.36 11.89
N GLU A 614 -10.14 -3.20 12.00
CA GLU A 614 -9.42 -2.52 10.92
C GLU A 614 -8.00 -3.09 10.86
N PHE A 615 -7.72 -3.93 9.85
CA PHE A 615 -6.37 -4.44 9.63
C PHE A 615 -5.51 -3.34 9.01
N GLU A 616 -4.24 -3.33 9.43
CA GLU A 616 -3.19 -2.45 8.95
C GLU A 616 -1.94 -3.27 8.67
N THR A 617 -1.27 -3.02 7.54
CA THR A 617 -0.01 -3.71 7.20
C THR A 617 1.18 -2.98 7.81
N ILE A 618 1.96 -3.69 8.62
CA ILE A 618 3.28 -3.26 9.09
C ILE A 618 4.35 -3.84 8.16
N ARG A 619 5.28 -3.01 7.69
CA ARG A 619 6.47 -3.45 6.94
C ARG A 619 7.73 -2.90 7.60
N ILE A 620 8.60 -3.79 8.06
CA ILE A 620 9.88 -3.44 8.68
C ILE A 620 10.99 -3.82 7.71
N ARG A 621 11.84 -2.86 7.35
CA ARG A 621 12.94 -3.12 6.43
C ARG A 621 13.97 -4.03 7.09
N LEU A 622 14.38 -5.10 6.41
CA LEU A 622 15.24 -6.12 6.99
C LEU A 622 16.64 -5.59 7.29
N ASN A 623 17.17 -4.71 6.43
CA ASN A 623 18.47 -4.08 6.64
C ASN A 623 18.52 -3.17 7.89
N ASP A 624 17.38 -2.70 8.40
CA ASP A 624 17.34 -1.87 9.59
C ASP A 624 17.78 -2.66 10.84
N PHE A 625 17.62 -3.99 10.85
CA PHE A 625 18.11 -4.88 11.91
C PHE A 625 19.64 -4.98 11.96
N LEU A 626 20.34 -4.57 10.89
CA LEU A 626 21.80 -4.54 10.80
C LEU A 626 22.40 -3.23 11.35
N THR A 627 21.58 -2.20 11.57
CA THR A 627 22.07 -0.88 11.93
C THR A 627 22.88 -0.92 13.23
N ASN A 628 24.14 -0.47 13.19
CA ASN A 628 25.11 -0.56 14.29
C ASN A 628 25.30 -2.00 14.86
N ARG A 629 25.01 -3.03 14.06
CA ARG A 629 24.98 -4.46 14.45
C ARG A 629 25.73 -5.33 13.43
N PRO A 630 27.05 -5.14 13.24
CA PRO A 630 27.81 -5.86 12.22
C PRO A 630 27.89 -7.38 12.44
N ASP A 631 27.61 -7.86 13.66
CA ASP A 631 27.64 -9.28 14.01
C ASP A 631 26.29 -10.00 13.77
N PHE A 632 25.22 -9.27 13.40
CA PHE A 632 23.90 -9.86 13.15
C PHE A 632 23.82 -10.37 11.71
N ASP A 633 23.45 -11.64 11.53
CA ASP A 633 23.48 -12.30 10.23
C ASP A 633 22.07 -12.51 9.64
N LEU A 634 21.69 -11.72 8.64
CA LEU A 634 20.44 -11.89 7.89
C LEU A 634 20.45 -13.12 6.98
N THR A 635 21.59 -13.74 6.69
CA THR A 635 21.67 -14.91 5.81
C THR A 635 21.30 -16.22 6.52
N ASP A 636 21.17 -16.19 7.85
CA ASP A 636 20.81 -17.35 8.66
C ASP A 636 19.88 -16.97 9.82
N ILE A 637 18.63 -16.60 9.52
CA ILE A 637 17.60 -16.32 10.52
C ILE A 637 16.95 -17.61 11.03
N LYS A 638 16.92 -17.74 12.36
CA LYS A 638 16.37 -18.88 13.09
C LYS A 638 14.93 -18.65 13.55
N SER A 639 14.57 -17.43 13.96
CA SER A 639 13.20 -17.12 14.36
C SER A 639 12.81 -15.66 14.20
N VAL A 640 11.53 -15.45 13.92
CA VAL A 640 10.82 -14.17 14.05
C VAL A 640 10.00 -14.22 15.34
N ASN A 641 10.02 -13.14 16.11
CA ASN A 641 9.37 -13.08 17.42
C ASN A 641 8.64 -11.77 17.56
N PHE A 642 7.36 -11.81 17.91
CA PHE A 642 6.66 -10.64 18.41
C PHE A 642 6.78 -10.64 19.91
N ILE A 643 7.34 -9.57 20.46
CA ILE A 643 7.59 -9.40 21.88
C ILE A 643 6.63 -8.35 22.38
N PHE A 644 5.77 -8.75 23.31
CA PHE A 644 4.77 -7.88 23.91
C PHE A 644 5.20 -7.43 25.31
N SER A 645 5.67 -6.19 25.48
CA SER A 645 6.14 -5.69 26.77
C SER A 645 5.71 -4.26 27.10
N HIS A 646 5.17 -4.08 28.31
CA HIS A 646 4.85 -2.75 28.89
C HIS A 646 6.07 -1.84 29.00
N ILE A 647 7.28 -2.41 29.09
CA ILE A 647 8.54 -1.64 29.14
C ILE A 647 8.87 -1.05 27.77
N LEU A 648 8.36 -1.64 26.69
CA LEU A 648 8.55 -1.20 25.31
C LEU A 648 7.43 -0.27 24.83
N GLY A 649 6.58 0.24 25.74
CA GLY A 649 5.54 1.23 25.45
C GLY A 649 4.17 0.65 25.11
N GLU A 650 4.04 -0.67 25.12
CA GLU A 650 2.82 -1.34 24.68
C GLU A 650 1.69 -1.23 25.69
N ARG A 651 0.47 -1.16 25.18
CA ARG A 651 -0.75 -1.16 25.98
C ARG A 651 -1.49 -2.49 25.83
N PRO A 652 -2.29 -2.89 26.84
CA PRO A 652 -3.15 -4.05 26.71
C PRO A 652 -4.12 -3.87 25.55
N ALA A 653 -4.32 -4.94 24.78
CA ALA A 653 -5.25 -4.96 23.67
C ALA A 653 -5.64 -6.39 23.32
N ARG A 654 -6.77 -6.52 22.63
CA ARG A 654 -7.08 -7.71 21.82
C ARG A 654 -6.50 -7.46 20.44
N ILE A 655 -5.71 -8.39 19.92
CA ILE A 655 -5.04 -8.27 18.63
C ILE A 655 -5.58 -9.34 17.70
N GLY A 656 -5.88 -8.96 16.45
CA GLY A 656 -5.96 -9.87 15.31
C GLY A 656 -4.67 -9.77 14.50
N LEU A 657 -4.21 -10.89 13.94
CA LEU A 657 -2.96 -11.01 13.20
C LEU A 657 -3.16 -11.94 12.01
N ASP A 658 -2.57 -11.57 10.88
CA ASP A 658 -2.58 -12.37 9.66
C ASP A 658 -1.36 -12.04 8.75
N ASP A 659 -1.11 -12.90 7.77
CA ASP A 659 -0.12 -12.77 6.69
C ASP A 659 1.28 -12.32 7.14
N LEU A 660 1.97 -13.11 7.97
CA LEU A 660 3.38 -12.89 8.29
C LEU A 660 4.26 -13.36 7.13
N GLU A 661 4.95 -12.43 6.48
CA GLU A 661 5.63 -12.64 5.19
C GLU A 661 6.98 -11.93 5.09
N LEU A 662 7.82 -12.39 4.16
CA LEU A 662 8.99 -11.66 3.66
C LEU A 662 8.70 -11.21 2.23
N THR A 663 8.93 -9.94 1.93
CA THR A 663 8.60 -9.34 0.63
C THR A 663 9.86 -8.80 -0.05
N THR A 664 9.90 -8.92 -1.37
CA THR A 664 11.04 -8.56 -2.25
C THR A 664 10.97 -7.11 -2.72
N ASP A 665 9.72 -6.59 -2.78
CA ASP A 665 9.24 -5.26 -3.14
C ASP A 665 9.35 -4.81 -4.60
#